data_AF-S9PYF0-F1
#
_entry.id   AF-S9PYF0-F1
#
_cell.length_a   1.000
_cell.length_b   1.000
_cell.length_c   1.000
_cell.angle_alpha   90.00
_cell.angle_beta   90.00
_cell.angle_gamma   90.00
#
_symmetry.space_group_name_H-M   'P 1'
#
loop_
_entity.id
_entity.type
_entity.pdbx_description
1 polymer ?
#
loop_
_entity_poly.entity_id
_entity_poly.type
_entity_poly.pdbx_seq_one_letter_code
_entity_poly.pdbx_strand_id
1 'polypeptide(L)'
;MEEEEEIGPRWYRLLAKSQKTYLLLYLITNANLSEAKFVYGTLSLTLENWLSLLVKFLPETTEPDVYIPYIDVENDQGEICNTLDVASTVKLPSDKLCQYRLRQMGLWESSLPSIQNVPQFYSIFSRKIVEETNQVQLAYLLMKSSQAPSEIREWSSGRFEVFHRLSQFTSVPVDLDEMEKASIRDVISLSFPILSVENCVAILSEVIFPFILSTESESEGSQNSWSYVWEKLLQLVKTDGLEILHELIIHWIIEDTKLQLMFMKVALSSLYICNETTSTSLSLGKRILASIQEKLRLTTTPYDNLLKVPVENSIEFFLSNDNNLTNPTSESVTLLSRILDAIPILETANVFPVPNVRACLNISNSDTAAQESFLQKYISSSLGELKSTDYNDWNNVFSFTLSWKSQSLFFNKIESNDISLIFLKLLLSTSNFNVLENMKDRLALPGIHPDILQDCMESNFYKNFRAASSMNKSRGKLNTAYKVLNVFSECISLTPTRRRLNSLINTVDLIKQYHFLIEKGKPLSPTQIEENLNPDKLLDFIITQDDRSYQQVDDLMALVIETYKACGKFEYTNAITQLHQITEQVVNRCVDAALLKSDLIMAKQLVEDRLVTLAESSVGMRKTIYKTCFRIGKTPLNDHLSREIRLEMLQLAIANAPKEELNDVVNYWTEFESNKERNETESDLDVDAFPELNESINYEELQENEDEYDFDKEWSLAAAEVDSPEKGDTDVNYNESGPTTRSSRELSHNEEEDIAKKVTETFTSGLGWVLGVPQN
;
A
#
# COMPACT_ATOMS: atom_id res chain seq x y z
N MET A 1 31.67 -100.97 10.76
CA MET A 1 31.93 -99.82 9.88
C MET A 1 30.68 -98.98 9.89
N GLU A 2 30.60 -98.14 10.91
CA GLU A 2 29.96 -96.83 10.96
C GLU A 2 30.89 -96.09 11.92
N GLU A 3 31.80 -95.29 11.38
CA GLU A 3 32.59 -94.35 12.16
C GLU A 3 31.62 -93.24 12.57
N GLU A 4 31.08 -93.34 13.78
CA GLU A 4 30.48 -92.17 14.43
C GLU A 4 31.64 -91.25 14.82
N GLU A 5 31.78 -90.14 14.09
CA GLU A 5 32.67 -89.03 14.42
C GLU A 5 32.50 -88.65 15.89
N GLU A 6 33.58 -88.73 16.67
CA GLU A 6 33.58 -88.36 18.09
C GLU A 6 33.59 -86.83 18.22
N ILE A 7 32.41 -86.22 18.23
CA ILE A 7 32.29 -84.76 18.38
C ILE A 7 32.24 -84.40 19.87
N GLY A 8 33.37 -83.96 20.44
CA GLY A 8 33.43 -83.21 21.72
C GLY A 8 34.33 -83.77 22.85
N PRO A 9 34.85 -82.90 23.74
CA PRO A 9 35.81 -83.27 24.79
C PRO A 9 35.22 -84.17 25.91
N ARG A 10 36.02 -85.13 26.39
CA ARG A 10 35.60 -86.19 27.35
C ARG A 10 34.98 -85.67 28.66
N TRP A 11 35.45 -84.55 29.19
CA TRP A 11 34.94 -83.97 30.45
C TRP A 11 33.50 -83.45 30.31
N TYR A 12 33.13 -82.97 29.13
CA TYR A 12 31.81 -82.45 28.84
C TYR A 12 30.73 -83.55 28.87
N ARG A 13 31.07 -84.76 28.40
CA ARG A 13 30.19 -85.94 28.45
C ARG A 13 29.81 -86.34 29.88
N LEU A 14 30.64 -85.98 30.87
CA LEU A 14 30.44 -86.29 32.30
C LEU A 14 29.54 -85.28 33.03
N LEU A 15 29.21 -84.14 32.41
CA LEU A 15 28.33 -83.15 33.03
C LEU A 15 26.89 -83.67 33.15
N ALA A 16 26.28 -83.45 34.31
CA ALA A 16 24.86 -83.73 34.50
C ALA A 16 23.99 -82.82 33.63
N LYS A 17 22.75 -83.24 33.33
CA LYS A 17 21.81 -82.48 32.48
C LYS A 17 21.63 -81.03 32.95
N SER A 18 21.53 -80.80 34.27
CA SER A 18 21.37 -79.46 34.83
C SER A 18 22.63 -78.58 34.66
N GLN A 19 23.83 -79.17 34.72
CA GLN A 19 25.08 -78.47 34.50
C GLN A 19 25.25 -78.09 33.03
N LYS A 20 24.83 -78.96 32.10
CA LYS A 20 24.79 -78.67 30.67
C LYS A 20 23.80 -77.55 30.34
N THR A 21 22.59 -77.57 30.93
CA THR A 21 21.62 -76.47 30.78
C THR A 21 22.14 -75.16 31.36
N TYR A 22 22.81 -75.20 32.51
CA TYR A 22 23.42 -74.00 33.10
C TYR A 22 24.58 -73.46 32.25
N LEU A 23 25.42 -74.33 31.71
CA LEU A 23 26.47 -73.97 30.75
C LEU A 23 25.87 -73.36 29.48
N LEU A 24 24.78 -73.94 28.97
CA LEU A 24 24.07 -73.42 27.81
C LEU A 24 23.59 -71.99 28.03
N LEU A 25 22.92 -71.73 29.15
CA LEU A 25 22.47 -70.38 29.52
C LEU A 25 23.63 -69.41 29.62
N TYR A 26 24.72 -69.81 30.28
CA TYR A 26 25.93 -68.99 30.39
C TYR A 26 26.48 -68.61 29.01
N LEU A 27 26.53 -69.56 28.07
CA LEU A 27 27.02 -69.30 26.71
C LEU A 27 26.09 -68.35 25.94
N ILE A 28 24.76 -68.53 26.05
CA ILE A 28 23.78 -67.63 25.44
C ILE A 28 23.90 -66.21 26.01
N THR A 29 24.01 -66.06 27.34
CA THR A 29 24.13 -64.73 27.98
C THR A 29 25.41 -63.98 27.62
N ASN A 30 26.44 -64.69 27.15
CA ASN A 30 27.70 -64.10 26.69
C ASN A 30 27.81 -64.07 25.15
N ALA A 31 26.73 -64.34 24.43
CA ALA A 31 26.68 -64.41 22.97
C ALA A 31 27.66 -65.41 22.31
N ASN A 32 28.12 -66.43 23.04
CA ASN A 32 28.99 -67.50 22.52
C ASN A 32 28.15 -68.61 21.85
N LEU A 33 27.52 -68.30 20.72
CA LEU A 33 26.45 -69.11 20.15
C LEU A 33 26.89 -70.34 19.37
N SER A 34 28.11 -70.36 18.83
CA SER A 34 28.71 -71.55 18.21
C SER A 34 28.87 -72.69 19.22
N GLU A 35 29.35 -72.37 20.43
CA GLU A 35 29.48 -73.30 21.54
C GLU A 35 28.11 -73.62 22.19
N ALA A 36 27.21 -72.64 22.26
CA ALA A 36 25.85 -72.85 22.76
C ALA A 36 25.06 -73.84 21.88
N LYS A 37 25.14 -73.71 20.55
CA LYS A 37 24.49 -74.63 19.59
C LYS A 37 25.05 -76.05 19.73
N PHE A 38 26.37 -76.17 19.95
CA PHE A 38 27.01 -77.46 20.27
C PHE A 38 26.47 -78.09 21.56
N VAL A 39 26.33 -77.32 22.65
CA VAL A 39 25.79 -77.82 23.92
C VAL A 39 24.31 -78.20 23.77
N TYR A 40 23.54 -77.38 23.06
CA TYR A 40 22.12 -77.56 22.80
C TYR A 40 21.81 -78.89 22.09
N GLY A 41 22.57 -79.25 21.05
CA GLY A 41 22.36 -80.49 20.29
C GLY A 41 22.38 -81.76 21.14
N THR A 42 23.05 -81.72 22.30
CA THR A 42 23.13 -82.87 23.23
C THR A 42 22.04 -82.91 24.31
N LEU A 43 21.21 -81.86 24.43
CA LEU A 43 20.15 -81.76 25.44
C LEU A 43 18.78 -82.25 24.94
N SER A 44 18.67 -82.65 23.67
CA SER A 44 17.44 -83.12 23.02
C SER A 44 16.26 -82.15 23.21
N LEU A 45 16.55 -80.83 23.13
CA LEU A 45 15.54 -79.78 23.22
C LEU A 45 14.87 -79.59 21.84
N THR A 46 13.64 -79.08 21.85
CA THR A 46 12.90 -78.69 20.65
C THR A 46 13.35 -77.31 20.16
N LEU A 47 13.20 -77.02 18.86
CA LEU A 47 13.44 -75.68 18.29
C LEU A 47 12.73 -74.59 19.09
N GLU A 48 11.50 -74.85 19.54
CA GLU A 48 10.76 -73.94 20.43
C GLU A 48 11.53 -73.61 21.71
N ASN A 49 12.11 -74.61 22.38
CA ASN A 49 12.93 -74.39 23.58
C ASN A 49 14.19 -73.59 23.24
N TRP A 50 14.83 -73.84 22.09
CA TRP A 50 15.98 -73.05 21.64
C TRP A 50 15.65 -71.57 21.47
N LEU A 51 14.63 -71.27 20.66
CA LEU A 51 14.22 -69.89 20.37
C LEU A 51 13.78 -69.17 21.64
N SER A 52 13.08 -69.86 22.54
CA SER A 52 12.66 -69.30 23.82
C SER A 52 13.83 -68.96 24.75
N LEU A 53 14.87 -69.80 24.76
CA LEU A 53 16.09 -69.55 25.51
C LEU A 53 16.86 -68.36 24.94
N LEU A 54 16.93 -68.25 23.60
CA LEU A 54 17.53 -67.10 22.94
C LEU A 54 16.78 -65.80 23.29
N VAL A 55 15.45 -65.74 23.11
CA VAL A 55 14.68 -64.52 23.43
C VAL A 55 14.81 -64.11 24.90
N LYS A 56 14.87 -65.07 25.82
CA LYS A 56 14.92 -64.77 27.25
C LYS A 56 16.30 -64.35 27.76
N PHE A 57 17.37 -64.91 27.22
CA PHE A 57 18.72 -64.80 27.80
C PHE A 57 19.78 -64.21 26.89
N LEU A 58 19.54 -64.07 25.59
CA LEU A 58 20.45 -63.36 24.70
C LEU A 58 20.35 -61.86 25.01
N PRO A 59 21.46 -61.15 25.29
CA PRO A 59 21.42 -59.72 25.55
C PRO A 59 20.84 -58.95 24.36
N GLU A 60 19.95 -58.01 24.65
CA GLU A 60 19.20 -57.22 23.66
C GLU A 60 20.12 -56.28 22.86
N THR A 61 21.30 -55.98 23.38
CA THR A 61 22.33 -55.17 22.71
C THR A 61 23.26 -55.99 21.80
N THR A 62 23.03 -57.29 21.65
CA THR A 62 23.87 -58.16 20.82
C THR A 62 23.65 -57.85 19.34
N GLU A 63 24.70 -57.76 18.55
CA GLU A 63 24.58 -57.53 17.10
C GLU A 63 23.92 -58.72 16.38
N PRO A 64 22.94 -58.50 15.49
CA PRO A 64 22.23 -59.56 14.77
C PRO A 64 23.13 -60.58 14.06
N ASP A 65 24.23 -60.13 13.48
CA ASP A 65 25.18 -60.99 12.75
C ASP A 65 25.78 -62.09 13.64
N VAL A 66 25.84 -61.87 14.96
CA VAL A 66 26.38 -62.83 15.92
C VAL A 66 25.43 -64.02 16.12
N TYR A 67 24.12 -63.81 16.03
CA TYR A 67 23.13 -64.82 16.41
C TYR A 67 22.25 -65.31 15.27
N ILE A 68 22.06 -64.54 14.20
CA ILE A 68 21.27 -64.92 13.04
C ILE A 68 21.66 -66.31 12.47
N PRO A 69 22.95 -66.65 12.26
CA PRO A 69 23.36 -67.96 11.75
C PRO A 69 22.98 -69.15 12.64
N TYR A 70 22.60 -68.89 13.90
CA TYR A 70 22.29 -69.90 14.91
C TYR A 70 20.81 -69.93 15.30
N ILE A 71 19.94 -69.09 14.70
CA ILE A 71 18.49 -69.08 14.98
C ILE A 71 17.84 -70.38 14.46
N ASP A 72 18.18 -70.77 13.24
CA ASP A 72 17.71 -72.02 12.66
C ASP A 72 18.65 -73.17 13.08
N VAL A 73 18.11 -74.09 13.87
CA VAL A 73 18.86 -75.24 14.37
C VAL A 73 19.03 -76.29 13.27
N GLU A 74 18.11 -76.36 12.31
CA GLU A 74 18.07 -77.37 11.25
C GLU A 74 18.89 -76.96 10.01
N ASN A 75 19.25 -75.69 9.91
CA ASN A 75 20.07 -75.14 8.83
C ASN A 75 21.50 -74.88 9.35
N ASP A 76 22.49 -75.64 8.85
CA ASP A 76 23.90 -75.52 9.23
C ASP A 76 24.61 -74.35 8.53
N GLN A 77 24.15 -73.12 8.80
CA GLN A 77 24.73 -71.91 8.21
C GLN A 77 25.80 -71.24 9.07
N GLY A 78 25.83 -71.52 10.38
CA GLY A 78 26.88 -71.06 11.30
C GLY A 78 27.99 -72.10 11.49
N GLU A 79 29.22 -71.65 11.74
CA GLU A 79 30.31 -72.55 12.13
C GLU A 79 30.01 -73.16 13.51
N ILE A 80 29.65 -74.45 13.53
CA ILE A 80 29.49 -75.18 14.78
C ILE A 80 30.89 -75.50 15.31
N CYS A 81 31.17 -75.10 16.55
CA CYS A 81 32.42 -75.44 17.18
C CYS A 81 32.43 -76.94 17.50
N ASN A 82 33.35 -77.69 16.89
CA ASN A 82 33.50 -79.15 17.13
C ASN A 82 34.09 -79.48 18.50
N THR A 83 34.59 -78.47 19.23
CA THR A 83 35.24 -78.60 20.54
C THR A 83 34.91 -77.41 21.45
N LEU A 84 34.33 -77.66 22.64
CA LEU A 84 34.18 -76.62 23.67
C LEU A 84 35.55 -76.19 24.22
N ASP A 85 35.96 -74.94 24.01
CA ASP A 85 37.21 -74.36 24.56
C ASP A 85 36.98 -73.62 25.90
N VAL A 86 35.77 -73.72 26.44
CA VAL A 86 35.33 -73.12 27.72
C VAL A 86 35.99 -73.75 28.96
N ALA A 87 36.71 -74.87 28.79
CA ALA A 87 37.23 -75.69 29.88
C ALA A 87 38.24 -74.96 30.79
N SER A 88 38.85 -73.87 30.33
CA SER A 88 39.86 -73.12 31.08
C SER A 88 39.32 -71.91 31.87
N THR A 89 38.13 -71.40 31.52
CA THR A 89 37.63 -70.09 32.01
C THR A 89 36.37 -70.18 32.90
N VAL A 90 35.54 -71.22 32.80
CA VAL A 90 34.25 -71.27 33.52
C VAL A 90 34.22 -72.37 34.58
N LYS A 91 34.23 -71.97 35.86
CA LYS A 91 34.00 -72.89 36.99
C LYS A 91 32.50 -73.19 37.12
N LEU A 92 32.05 -74.31 36.55
CA LEU A 92 30.66 -74.74 36.66
C LEU A 92 30.32 -75.16 38.12
N PRO A 93 29.18 -74.72 38.67
CA PRO A 93 28.73 -75.14 40.00
C PRO A 93 28.40 -76.64 40.08
N SER A 94 28.30 -77.16 41.31
CA SER A 94 27.79 -78.52 41.55
C SER A 94 26.38 -78.69 40.97
N ASP A 95 26.04 -79.89 40.49
CA ASP A 95 24.72 -80.20 39.91
C ASP A 95 23.55 -79.77 40.80
N LYS A 96 23.61 -80.00 42.12
CA LYS A 96 22.57 -79.53 43.07
C LYS A 96 22.38 -78.01 43.05
N LEU A 97 23.47 -77.26 42.94
CA LEU A 97 23.45 -75.80 42.89
C LEU A 97 22.96 -75.29 41.52
N CYS A 98 23.31 -75.96 40.42
CA CYS A 98 22.74 -75.68 39.10
C CYS A 98 21.23 -75.91 39.09
N GLN A 99 20.74 -77.05 39.60
CA GLN A 99 19.31 -77.32 39.74
C GLN A 99 18.59 -76.25 40.59
N TYR A 100 19.20 -75.85 41.72
CA TYR A 100 18.67 -74.77 42.56
C TYR A 100 18.58 -73.45 41.79
N ARG A 101 19.65 -73.04 41.08
CA ARG A 101 19.67 -71.78 40.29
C ARG A 101 18.69 -71.81 39.13
N LEU A 102 18.57 -72.94 38.42
CA LEU A 102 17.61 -73.11 37.32
C LEU A 102 16.16 -73.04 37.82
N ARG A 103 15.86 -73.56 39.02
CA ARG A 103 14.55 -73.39 39.67
C ARG A 103 14.28 -71.93 40.04
N GLN A 104 15.28 -71.23 40.58
CA GLN A 104 15.18 -69.79 40.90
C GLN A 104 14.96 -68.93 39.64
N MET A 105 15.54 -69.31 38.50
CA MET A 105 15.31 -68.67 37.19
C MET A 105 13.94 -69.02 36.57
N GLY A 106 13.14 -69.85 37.25
CA GLY A 106 11.83 -70.31 36.79
C GLY A 106 11.87 -71.35 35.67
N LEU A 107 13.03 -71.81 35.21
CA LEU A 107 13.14 -72.66 34.01
C LEU A 107 12.62 -74.10 34.19
N TRP A 108 12.28 -74.49 35.42
CA TRP A 108 11.76 -75.82 35.74
C TRP A 108 10.23 -75.84 35.94
N GLU A 109 9.59 -74.70 36.18
CA GLU A 109 8.16 -74.59 36.52
C GLU A 109 7.42 -73.46 35.75
N SER A 110 8.13 -72.51 35.12
CA SER A 110 7.53 -71.48 34.26
C SER A 110 7.65 -71.87 32.79
N SER A 111 6.53 -71.77 32.06
CA SER A 111 6.53 -71.89 30.60
C SER A 111 7.45 -70.81 30.04
N LEU A 112 8.56 -71.24 29.43
CA LEU A 112 9.29 -70.44 28.46
C LEU A 112 8.27 -69.80 27.48
N PRO A 113 8.50 -68.56 26.99
CA PRO A 113 7.61 -67.98 25.98
C PRO A 113 7.44 -68.99 24.84
N SER A 114 6.22 -69.42 24.53
CA SER A 114 5.96 -70.45 23.52
C SER A 114 6.26 -69.91 22.12
N ILE A 115 7.52 -69.94 21.70
CA ILE A 115 7.94 -69.50 20.36
C ILE A 115 7.93 -70.70 19.42
N GLN A 116 6.87 -70.82 18.64
CA GLN A 116 6.60 -72.00 17.82
C GLN A 116 7.42 -72.05 16.53
N ASN A 117 7.90 -70.90 16.04
CA ASN A 117 8.61 -70.80 14.78
C ASN A 117 9.59 -69.63 14.71
N VAL A 118 10.45 -69.65 13.69
CA VAL A 118 11.46 -68.61 13.42
C VAL A 118 10.84 -67.21 13.20
N PRO A 119 9.75 -67.02 12.42
CA PRO A 119 9.09 -65.71 12.31
C PRO A 119 8.67 -65.09 13.66
N GLN A 120 8.11 -65.91 14.57
CA GLN A 120 7.74 -65.45 15.91
C GLN A 120 8.96 -65.02 16.73
N PHE A 121 10.12 -65.68 16.57
CA PHE A 121 11.37 -65.24 17.17
C PHE A 121 11.74 -63.81 16.70
N TYR A 122 11.77 -63.57 15.39
CA TYR A 122 12.12 -62.26 14.84
C TYR A 122 11.18 -61.16 15.33
N SER A 123 9.87 -61.41 15.37
CA SER A 123 8.88 -60.44 15.84
C SER A 123 8.97 -60.13 17.34
N ILE A 124 9.12 -61.16 18.19
CA ILE A 124 9.19 -60.96 19.65
C ILE A 124 10.53 -60.35 20.04
N PHE A 125 11.63 -60.81 19.43
CA PHE A 125 12.96 -60.33 19.79
C PHE A 125 13.21 -58.91 19.29
N SER A 126 12.71 -58.53 18.11
CA SER A 126 12.80 -57.13 17.65
C SER A 126 12.03 -56.17 18.56
N ARG A 127 10.84 -56.57 19.04
CA ARG A 127 10.08 -55.83 20.06
C ARG A 127 10.87 -55.69 21.36
N LYS A 128 11.40 -56.80 21.87
CA LYS A 128 12.21 -56.79 23.09
C LYS A 128 13.42 -55.85 22.98
N ILE A 129 14.12 -55.87 21.84
CA ILE A 129 15.25 -54.95 21.60
C ILE A 129 14.77 -53.49 21.72
N VAL A 130 13.68 -53.13 21.06
CA VAL A 130 13.19 -51.74 21.08
C VAL A 130 12.66 -51.33 22.45
N GLU A 131 11.86 -52.18 23.10
CA GLU A 131 11.26 -51.90 24.41
C GLU A 131 12.31 -51.76 25.53
N GLU A 132 13.33 -52.63 25.54
CA GLU A 132 14.31 -52.66 26.62
C GLU A 132 15.52 -51.75 26.38
N THR A 133 15.88 -51.48 25.11
CA THR A 133 17.10 -50.72 24.78
C THR A 133 16.88 -49.44 23.98
N ASN A 134 15.67 -49.23 23.44
CA ASN A 134 15.36 -48.14 22.49
C ASN A 134 16.25 -48.13 21.23
N GLN A 135 16.86 -49.27 20.86
CA GLN A 135 17.72 -49.40 19.67
C GLN A 135 16.94 -49.86 18.44
N VAL A 136 16.14 -48.95 17.86
CA VAL A 136 15.34 -49.21 16.64
C VAL A 136 16.21 -49.67 15.46
N GLN A 137 17.42 -49.11 15.33
CA GLN A 137 18.40 -49.52 14.31
C GLN A 137 18.81 -51.00 14.46
N LEU A 138 18.98 -51.48 15.69
CA LEU A 138 19.42 -52.86 15.93
C LEU A 138 18.30 -53.85 15.58
N ALA A 139 17.07 -53.53 15.99
CA ALA A 139 15.88 -54.28 15.59
C ALA A 139 15.66 -54.27 14.07
N TYR A 140 15.91 -53.13 13.40
CA TYR A 140 15.86 -53.01 11.95
C TYR A 140 16.85 -53.94 11.24
N LEU A 141 18.12 -53.97 11.70
CA LEU A 141 19.16 -54.83 11.14
C LEU A 141 18.80 -56.31 11.26
N LEU A 142 18.22 -56.71 12.39
CA LEU A 142 17.71 -58.08 12.57
C LEU A 142 16.72 -58.44 11.47
N MET A 143 15.75 -57.58 11.20
CA MET A 143 14.63 -57.90 10.30
C MET A 143 14.96 -57.77 8.81
N LYS A 144 15.93 -56.92 8.47
CA LYS A 144 16.42 -56.76 7.09
C LYS A 144 17.43 -57.84 6.68
N SER A 145 17.82 -58.72 7.58
CA SER A 145 18.74 -59.81 7.29
C SER A 145 18.28 -60.64 6.09
N SER A 146 19.25 -61.08 5.27
CA SER A 146 18.99 -61.99 4.15
C SER A 146 18.39 -63.33 4.59
N GLN A 147 18.59 -63.70 5.86
CA GLN A 147 18.07 -64.92 6.49
C GLN A 147 16.71 -64.71 7.18
N ALA A 148 16.20 -63.48 7.25
CA ALA A 148 14.89 -63.21 7.81
C ALA A 148 13.78 -63.83 6.91
N PRO A 149 12.73 -64.44 7.49
CA PRO A 149 11.58 -64.96 6.75
C PRO A 149 10.95 -63.90 5.84
N SER A 150 10.35 -64.32 4.72
CA SER A 150 9.71 -63.39 3.77
C SER A 150 8.67 -62.51 4.43
N GLU A 151 7.87 -63.05 5.36
CA GLU A 151 6.83 -62.29 6.07
C GLU A 151 7.43 -61.18 6.95
N ILE A 152 8.58 -61.44 7.58
CA ILE A 152 9.30 -60.46 8.41
C ILE A 152 9.95 -59.40 7.53
N ARG A 153 10.50 -59.78 6.38
CA ARG A 153 11.09 -58.82 5.44
C ARG A 153 10.03 -57.90 4.85
N GLU A 154 8.89 -58.44 4.43
CA GLU A 154 7.74 -57.66 3.95
C GLU A 154 7.25 -56.68 5.03
N TRP A 155 7.09 -57.16 6.26
CA TRP A 155 6.74 -56.30 7.41
C TRP A 155 7.78 -55.19 7.65
N SER A 156 9.07 -55.54 7.61
CA SER A 156 10.17 -54.59 7.79
C SER A 156 10.22 -53.52 6.71
N SER A 157 9.91 -53.89 5.46
CA SER A 157 9.87 -52.98 4.31
C SER A 157 8.62 -52.09 4.25
N GLY A 158 7.62 -52.38 5.10
CA GLY A 158 6.39 -51.60 5.24
C GLY A 158 6.51 -50.52 6.30
N ARG A 159 5.63 -50.55 7.31
CA ARG A 159 5.55 -49.50 8.34
C ARG A 159 6.82 -49.39 9.19
N PHE A 160 7.53 -50.49 9.43
CA PHE A 160 8.70 -50.45 10.30
C PHE A 160 9.86 -49.63 9.71
N GLU A 161 10.11 -49.71 8.39
CA GLU A 161 11.08 -48.84 7.70
C GLU A 161 10.79 -47.36 7.96
N VAL A 162 9.51 -46.94 7.84
CA VAL A 162 9.10 -45.55 8.04
C VAL A 162 9.50 -45.04 9.43
N PHE A 163 9.20 -45.83 10.46
CA PHE A 163 9.50 -45.44 11.83
C PHE A 163 10.98 -45.55 12.18
N HIS A 164 11.68 -46.52 11.58
CA HIS A 164 13.14 -46.58 11.65
C HIS A 164 13.75 -45.30 11.07
N ARG A 165 13.30 -44.85 9.89
CA ARG A 165 13.71 -43.56 9.31
C ARG A 165 13.35 -42.38 10.22
N LEU A 166 12.14 -42.35 10.75
CA LEU A 166 11.72 -41.30 11.68
C LEU A 166 12.57 -41.24 12.95
N SER A 167 13.01 -42.40 13.47
CA SER A 167 13.90 -42.50 14.63
C SER A 167 15.32 -41.95 14.36
N GLN A 168 15.72 -41.81 13.09
CA GLN A 168 16.98 -41.14 12.75
C GLN A 168 16.88 -39.61 12.91
N PHE A 169 15.67 -39.05 12.85
CA PHE A 169 15.42 -37.62 12.99
C PHE A 169 14.96 -37.22 14.39
N THR A 170 14.46 -38.17 15.19
CA THR A 170 13.93 -37.91 16.54
C THR A 170 14.56 -38.83 17.58
N SER A 171 14.81 -38.31 18.77
CA SER A 171 15.21 -39.12 19.94
C SER A 171 14.01 -39.67 20.70
N VAL A 172 12.79 -39.60 20.14
CA VAL A 172 11.57 -40.04 20.81
C VAL A 172 11.56 -41.57 20.82
N PRO A 173 11.40 -42.21 22.00
CA PRO A 173 11.33 -43.66 22.07
C PRO A 173 10.10 -44.13 21.27
N VAL A 174 10.32 -45.11 20.40
CA VAL A 174 9.28 -45.59 19.50
C VAL A 174 8.79 -46.95 19.98
N ASP A 175 7.54 -47.05 20.43
CA ASP A 175 6.92 -48.32 20.80
C ASP A 175 6.37 -49.01 19.54
N LEU A 176 6.79 -50.26 19.29
CA LEU A 176 6.39 -51.01 18.09
C LEU A 176 4.89 -51.34 18.08
N ASP A 177 4.25 -51.51 19.24
CA ASP A 177 2.82 -51.79 19.33
C ASP A 177 1.98 -50.52 19.06
N GLU A 178 2.50 -49.36 19.44
CA GLU A 178 1.90 -48.07 19.08
C GLU A 178 2.12 -47.77 17.59
N MET A 179 3.29 -48.08 17.04
CA MET A 179 3.61 -47.94 15.61
C MET A 179 2.68 -48.74 14.71
N GLU A 180 2.39 -49.99 15.08
CA GLU A 180 1.48 -50.85 14.31
C GLU A 180 0.06 -50.26 14.25
N LYS A 181 -0.35 -49.49 15.26
CA LYS A 181 -1.68 -48.86 15.34
C LYS A 181 -1.67 -47.39 14.92
N ALA A 182 -0.50 -46.82 14.65
CA ALA A 182 -0.34 -45.42 14.34
C ALA A 182 -1.14 -45.04 13.10
N SER A 183 -1.83 -43.92 13.20
CA SER A 183 -2.48 -43.25 12.07
C SER A 183 -1.51 -42.26 11.42
N ILE A 184 -1.87 -41.77 10.23
CA ILE A 184 -1.13 -40.66 9.60
C ILE A 184 -1.05 -39.42 10.50
N ARG A 185 -2.04 -39.21 11.38
CA ARG A 185 -2.06 -38.09 12.32
C ARG A 185 -0.96 -38.21 13.35
N ASP A 186 -0.69 -39.43 13.82
CA ASP A 186 0.34 -39.70 14.80
C ASP A 186 1.73 -39.51 14.16
N VAL A 187 1.94 -40.04 12.95
CA VAL A 187 3.18 -39.84 12.19
C VAL A 187 3.45 -38.37 11.91
N ILE A 188 2.42 -37.60 11.53
CA ILE A 188 2.55 -36.15 11.33
C ILE A 188 2.84 -35.42 12.65
N SER A 189 2.18 -35.81 13.75
CA SER A 189 2.43 -35.20 15.06
C SER A 189 3.86 -35.40 15.56
N LEU A 190 4.51 -36.48 15.15
CA LEU A 190 5.92 -36.77 15.46
C LEU A 190 6.89 -36.10 14.47
N SER A 191 6.53 -36.01 13.20
CA SER A 191 7.43 -35.54 12.13
C SER A 191 7.39 -34.04 11.87
N PHE A 192 6.25 -33.37 12.02
CA PHE A 192 6.16 -31.93 11.73
C PHE A 192 6.91 -31.05 12.75
N PRO A 193 6.93 -31.35 14.06
CA PRO A 193 7.67 -30.54 15.03
C PRO A 193 9.19 -30.51 14.83
N ILE A 194 9.75 -31.53 14.16
CA ILE A 194 11.18 -31.63 13.85
C ILE A 194 11.50 -31.22 12.40
N LEU A 195 10.50 -30.77 11.66
CA LEU A 195 10.64 -30.48 10.25
C LEU A 195 11.43 -29.17 10.09
N SER A 196 12.49 -29.23 9.29
CA SER A 196 13.43 -28.14 9.05
C SER A 196 13.82 -28.14 7.57
N VAL A 197 14.44 -27.07 7.10
CA VAL A 197 14.94 -26.96 5.73
C VAL A 197 15.88 -28.12 5.38
N GLU A 198 16.68 -28.61 6.34
CA GLU A 198 17.68 -29.66 6.08
C GLU A 198 17.07 -31.06 5.91
N ASN A 199 15.92 -31.33 6.55
CA ASN A 199 15.34 -32.67 6.62
C ASN A 199 13.94 -32.79 6.01
N CYS A 200 13.30 -31.69 5.59
CA CYS A 200 11.91 -31.71 5.15
C CYS A 200 11.68 -32.62 3.93
N VAL A 201 12.61 -32.61 2.97
CA VAL A 201 12.53 -33.46 1.78
C VAL A 201 12.61 -34.93 2.19
N ALA A 202 13.59 -35.29 3.02
CA ALA A 202 13.78 -36.66 3.49
C ALA A 202 12.58 -37.15 4.31
N ILE A 203 12.01 -36.32 5.20
CA ILE A 203 10.82 -36.67 5.96
C ILE A 203 9.61 -36.91 5.03
N LEU A 204 9.39 -36.04 4.05
CA LEU A 204 8.27 -36.19 3.12
C LEU A 204 8.44 -37.42 2.21
N SER A 205 9.65 -37.65 1.68
CA SER A 205 9.91 -38.72 0.71
C SER A 205 10.17 -40.09 1.33
N GLU A 206 10.80 -40.16 2.50
CA GLU A 206 11.23 -41.41 3.15
C GLU A 206 10.33 -41.83 4.32
N VAL A 207 9.57 -40.90 4.91
CA VAL A 207 8.68 -41.20 6.05
C VAL A 207 7.21 -41.09 5.63
N ILE A 208 6.74 -39.90 5.28
CA ILE A 208 5.30 -39.65 5.05
C ILE A 208 4.78 -40.37 3.81
N PHE A 209 5.47 -40.22 2.68
CA PHE A 209 5.04 -40.80 1.42
C PHE A 209 4.98 -42.35 1.48
N PRO A 210 6.02 -43.08 1.95
CA PRO A 210 5.96 -44.52 2.07
C PRO A 210 4.95 -44.99 3.12
N PHE A 211 4.74 -44.23 4.20
CA PHE A 211 3.72 -44.54 5.19
C PHE A 211 2.34 -44.58 4.56
N ILE A 212 1.94 -43.51 3.85
CA ILE A 212 0.63 -43.43 3.21
C ILE A 212 0.44 -44.58 2.21
N LEU A 213 1.46 -44.86 1.37
CA LEU A 213 1.43 -45.99 0.44
C LEU A 213 1.28 -47.36 1.13
N SER A 214 1.92 -47.56 2.28
CA SER A 214 1.86 -48.82 3.03
C SER A 214 0.55 -49.02 3.79
N THR A 215 -0.17 -47.93 4.09
CA THR A 215 -1.35 -47.94 4.96
C THR A 215 -2.64 -48.07 4.16
N GLU A 216 -2.67 -47.53 2.94
CA GLU A 216 -3.90 -47.38 2.15
C GLU A 216 -3.78 -48.07 0.80
N SER A 217 -4.28 -49.31 0.73
CA SER A 217 -4.50 -50.01 -0.54
C SER A 217 -5.57 -49.26 -1.36
N GLU A 218 -5.16 -48.71 -2.52
CA GLU A 218 -5.96 -48.16 -3.64
C GLU A 218 -7.45 -47.81 -3.39
N SER A 219 -7.77 -47.04 -2.36
CA SER A 219 -9.14 -46.59 -2.06
C SER A 219 -9.16 -45.18 -1.44
N GLU A 220 -10.35 -44.59 -1.31
CA GLU A 220 -10.65 -43.20 -0.89
C GLU A 220 -9.92 -42.70 0.39
N GLY A 221 -9.33 -43.59 1.19
CA GLY A 221 -8.50 -43.24 2.35
C GLY A 221 -7.29 -42.39 1.99
N SER A 222 -6.60 -42.66 0.87
CA SER A 222 -5.36 -41.95 0.48
C SER A 222 -5.53 -40.47 0.19
N GLN A 223 -6.70 -40.07 -0.29
CA GLN A 223 -7.01 -38.66 -0.46
C GLN A 223 -7.20 -37.95 0.88
N ASN A 224 -7.81 -38.61 1.87
CA ASN A 224 -8.01 -38.05 3.21
C ASN A 224 -6.68 -37.91 3.96
N SER A 225 -5.77 -38.89 3.84
CA SER A 225 -4.44 -38.85 4.45
C SER A 225 -3.59 -37.70 3.88
N TRP A 226 -3.54 -37.54 2.55
CA TRP A 226 -2.83 -36.40 1.94
C TRP A 226 -3.47 -35.05 2.25
N SER A 227 -4.81 -34.97 2.31
CA SER A 227 -5.51 -33.73 2.70
C SER A 227 -5.01 -33.22 4.06
N TYR A 228 -4.87 -34.13 5.03
CA TYR A 228 -4.36 -33.78 6.36
C TYR A 228 -2.90 -33.31 6.33
N VAL A 229 -2.04 -33.91 5.49
CA VAL A 229 -0.65 -33.44 5.28
C VAL A 229 -0.63 -32.02 4.72
N TRP A 230 -1.46 -31.74 3.72
CA TRP A 230 -1.57 -30.43 3.08
C TRP A 230 -2.06 -29.35 4.03
N GLU A 231 -3.09 -29.64 4.82
CA GLU A 231 -3.56 -28.74 5.87
C GLU A 231 -2.45 -28.42 6.88
N LYS A 232 -1.67 -29.41 7.28
CA LYS A 232 -0.57 -29.22 8.24
C LYS A 232 0.60 -28.43 7.66
N LEU A 233 0.95 -28.62 6.39
CA LEU A 233 1.95 -27.77 5.73
C LEU A 233 1.49 -26.32 5.65
N LEU A 234 0.20 -26.07 5.36
CA LEU A 234 -0.34 -24.71 5.32
C LEU A 234 -0.45 -24.07 6.71
N GLN A 235 -0.72 -24.86 7.76
CA GLN A 235 -0.65 -24.39 9.14
C GLN A 235 0.79 -23.99 9.52
N LEU A 236 1.78 -24.81 9.11
CA LEU A 236 3.19 -24.52 9.33
C LEU A 236 3.60 -23.24 8.60
N VAL A 237 3.18 -23.04 7.36
CA VAL A 237 3.46 -21.78 6.63
C VAL A 237 2.90 -20.56 7.35
N LYS A 238 1.70 -20.71 7.93
CA LYS A 238 1.04 -19.63 8.66
C LYS A 238 1.82 -19.22 9.92
N THR A 239 2.56 -20.13 10.55
CA THR A 239 3.31 -19.87 11.79
C THR A 239 4.78 -19.57 11.54
N ASP A 240 5.41 -20.27 10.59
CA ASP A 240 6.87 -20.38 10.49
C ASP A 240 7.44 -19.87 9.16
N GLY A 241 6.60 -19.45 8.20
CA GLY A 241 7.05 -18.84 6.94
C GLY A 241 7.07 -19.78 5.73
N LEU A 242 7.82 -19.43 4.68
CA LEU A 242 7.78 -20.11 3.37
C LEU A 242 8.98 -21.03 3.11
N GLU A 243 9.96 -21.05 4.01
CA GLU A 243 11.27 -21.68 3.86
C GLU A 243 11.17 -23.18 3.56
N ILE A 244 10.41 -23.90 4.39
CA ILE A 244 10.21 -25.34 4.25
C ILE A 244 9.54 -25.67 2.92
N LEU A 245 8.52 -24.90 2.54
CA LEU A 245 7.77 -25.16 1.31
C LEU A 245 8.61 -24.82 0.07
N HIS A 246 9.44 -23.78 0.17
CA HIS A 246 10.41 -23.42 -0.85
C HIS A 246 11.46 -24.53 -1.07
N GLU A 247 11.94 -25.15 -0.01
CA GLU A 247 12.86 -26.28 -0.14
C GLU A 247 12.18 -27.50 -0.78
N LEU A 248 10.98 -27.83 -0.31
CA LEU A 248 10.18 -28.93 -0.87
C LEU A 248 9.86 -28.71 -2.35
N ILE A 249 9.47 -27.50 -2.78
CA ILE A 249 9.10 -27.25 -4.18
C ILE A 249 10.30 -27.41 -5.11
N ILE A 250 11.51 -27.09 -4.66
CA ILE A 250 12.73 -27.22 -5.48
C ILE A 250 13.19 -28.67 -5.52
N HIS A 251 13.35 -29.28 -4.35
CA HIS A 251 14.13 -30.51 -4.22
C HIS A 251 13.29 -31.79 -4.16
N TRP A 252 12.01 -31.71 -3.80
CA TRP A 252 11.16 -32.90 -3.77
C TRP A 252 10.66 -33.27 -5.17
N ILE A 253 11.02 -34.47 -5.60
CA ILE A 253 10.62 -35.04 -6.90
C ILE A 253 9.44 -35.97 -6.67
N ILE A 254 8.29 -35.62 -7.25
CA ILE A 254 7.04 -36.39 -7.16
C ILE A 254 6.75 -36.95 -8.56
N GLU A 255 6.69 -38.27 -8.67
CA GLU A 255 6.39 -38.95 -9.95
C GLU A 255 4.88 -38.99 -10.26
N ASP A 256 4.03 -39.07 -9.23
CA ASP A 256 2.57 -39.03 -9.42
C ASP A 256 2.11 -37.63 -9.80
N THR A 257 1.65 -37.50 -11.04
CA THR A 257 1.08 -36.26 -11.61
C THR A 257 -0.05 -35.66 -10.78
N LYS A 258 -0.95 -36.47 -10.18
CA LYS A 258 -2.06 -35.95 -9.37
C LYS A 258 -1.56 -35.36 -8.07
N LEU A 259 -0.66 -36.08 -7.39
CA LEU A 259 -0.03 -35.62 -6.17
C LEU A 259 0.82 -34.36 -6.42
N GLN A 260 1.55 -34.33 -7.54
CA GLN A 260 2.33 -33.18 -7.96
C GLN A 260 1.44 -31.95 -8.15
N LEU A 261 0.32 -32.06 -8.88
CA LEU A 261 -0.61 -30.94 -9.08
C LEU A 261 -1.21 -30.43 -7.76
N MET A 262 -1.58 -31.34 -6.86
CA MET A 262 -2.07 -30.95 -5.52
C MET A 262 -0.99 -30.27 -4.69
N PHE A 263 0.26 -30.74 -4.75
CA PHE A 263 1.38 -30.08 -4.07
C PHE A 263 1.66 -28.68 -4.64
N MET A 264 1.60 -28.50 -5.97
CA MET A 264 1.70 -27.17 -6.59
C MET A 264 0.56 -26.25 -6.12
N LYS A 265 -0.65 -26.79 -5.97
CA LYS A 265 -1.78 -26.04 -5.39
C LYS A 265 -1.55 -25.63 -3.95
N VAL A 266 -0.98 -26.50 -3.12
CA VAL A 266 -0.55 -26.17 -1.75
C VAL A 266 0.50 -25.05 -1.79
N ALA A 267 1.45 -25.13 -2.72
CA ALA A 267 2.48 -24.11 -2.92
C ALA A 267 1.94 -22.75 -3.37
N LEU A 268 0.83 -22.69 -4.13
CA LEU A 268 0.15 -21.43 -4.42
C LEU A 268 -0.69 -20.94 -3.24
N SER A 269 -1.36 -21.87 -2.53
CA SER A 269 -2.19 -21.57 -1.36
C SER A 269 -1.39 -20.94 -0.22
N SER A 270 -0.15 -21.40 -0.03
CA SER A 270 0.78 -20.88 0.98
C SER A 270 1.06 -19.39 0.81
N LEU A 271 1.12 -18.89 -0.43
CA LEU A 271 1.38 -17.47 -0.73
C LEU A 271 0.22 -16.57 -0.31
N TYR A 272 -1.02 -17.09 -0.31
CA TYR A 272 -2.18 -16.36 0.19
C TYR A 272 -2.33 -16.43 1.72
N ILE A 273 -1.83 -17.50 2.34
CA ILE A 273 -1.89 -17.75 3.78
C ILE A 273 -0.76 -17.05 4.52
N CYS A 274 0.42 -16.93 3.90
CA CYS A 274 1.56 -16.22 4.46
C CYS A 274 1.19 -14.75 4.70
N ASN A 275 1.28 -14.32 5.96
CA ASN A 275 0.99 -12.94 6.35
C ASN A 275 2.23 -12.05 6.31
N GLU A 276 3.41 -12.63 6.16
CA GLU A 276 4.67 -11.90 6.14
C GLU A 276 4.87 -11.21 4.80
N THR A 277 5.25 -9.94 4.86
CA THR A 277 5.59 -9.11 3.69
C THR A 277 7.06 -8.74 3.67
N THR A 278 7.92 -9.48 4.37
CA THR A 278 9.35 -9.22 4.42
C THR A 278 10.00 -9.47 3.05
N SER A 279 11.10 -8.79 2.77
CA SER A 279 11.85 -8.98 1.52
C SER A 279 12.26 -10.45 1.30
N THR A 280 12.61 -11.16 2.37
CA THR A 280 12.94 -12.59 2.34
C THR A 280 11.73 -13.42 1.91
N SER A 281 10.58 -13.29 2.58
CA SER A 281 9.38 -14.07 2.28
C SER A 281 8.83 -13.78 0.88
N LEU A 282 8.91 -12.54 0.41
CA LEU A 282 8.56 -12.18 -0.98
C LEU A 282 9.51 -12.81 -2.00
N SER A 283 10.82 -12.84 -1.71
CA SER A 283 11.81 -13.49 -2.59
C SER A 283 11.59 -15.01 -2.67
N LEU A 284 11.27 -15.65 -1.55
CA LEU A 284 10.93 -17.07 -1.49
C LEU A 284 9.67 -17.34 -2.31
N GLY A 285 8.62 -16.51 -2.13
CA GLY A 285 7.39 -16.61 -2.92
C GLY A 285 7.63 -16.52 -4.42
N LYS A 286 8.47 -15.58 -4.88
CA LYS A 286 8.85 -15.48 -6.31
C LYS A 286 9.60 -16.72 -6.80
N ARG A 287 10.50 -17.29 -6.00
CA ARG A 287 11.21 -18.54 -6.34
C ARG A 287 10.27 -19.73 -6.41
N ILE A 288 9.29 -19.82 -5.50
CA ILE A 288 8.23 -20.83 -5.53
C ILE A 288 7.45 -20.72 -6.84
N LEU A 289 6.96 -19.53 -7.19
CA LEU A 289 6.24 -19.32 -8.46
C LEU A 289 7.06 -19.66 -9.69
N ALA A 290 8.33 -19.26 -9.73
CA ALA A 290 9.24 -19.59 -10.82
C ALA A 290 9.41 -21.11 -10.98
N SER A 291 9.55 -21.84 -9.88
CA SER A 291 9.67 -23.29 -9.88
C SER A 291 8.38 -23.98 -10.38
N ILE A 292 7.21 -23.52 -9.95
CA ILE A 292 5.91 -24.00 -10.43
C ILE A 292 5.78 -23.75 -11.94
N GLN A 293 6.11 -22.55 -12.39
CA GLN A 293 6.05 -22.16 -13.79
C GLN A 293 6.97 -23.03 -14.66
N GLU A 294 8.19 -23.32 -14.20
CA GLU A 294 9.14 -24.18 -14.89
C GLU A 294 8.65 -25.64 -14.96
N LYS A 295 8.23 -26.21 -13.82
CA LYS A 295 7.79 -27.62 -13.71
C LYS A 295 6.54 -27.89 -14.55
N LEU A 296 5.62 -26.93 -14.63
CA LEU A 296 4.38 -27.05 -15.40
C LEU A 296 4.43 -26.41 -16.79
N ARG A 297 5.54 -25.77 -17.16
CA ARG A 297 5.74 -25.06 -18.44
C ARG A 297 4.65 -24.02 -18.73
N LEU A 298 4.26 -23.27 -17.69
CA LEU A 298 3.21 -22.27 -17.79
C LEU A 298 3.72 -21.00 -18.47
N THR A 299 2.87 -20.40 -19.30
CA THR A 299 3.12 -19.10 -19.96
C THR A 299 2.34 -17.99 -19.27
N THR A 300 2.76 -16.73 -19.44
CA THR A 300 2.02 -15.59 -18.89
C THR A 300 0.69 -15.39 -19.63
N THR A 301 -0.43 -15.40 -18.90
CA THR A 301 -1.78 -15.17 -19.45
C THR A 301 -2.56 -14.12 -18.64
N PRO A 302 -3.55 -13.44 -19.25
CA PRO A 302 -4.44 -12.51 -18.54
C PRO A 302 -5.28 -13.24 -17.49
N TYR A 303 -5.47 -12.61 -16.33
CA TYR A 303 -6.07 -13.24 -15.14
C TYR A 303 -7.37 -12.58 -14.67
N ASP A 304 -7.99 -11.71 -15.48
CA ASP A 304 -9.18 -10.92 -15.10
C ASP A 304 -10.34 -11.79 -14.59
N ASN A 305 -10.43 -13.03 -15.08
CA ASN A 305 -11.46 -13.98 -14.67
C ASN A 305 -11.36 -14.41 -13.19
N LEU A 306 -10.19 -14.27 -12.57
CA LEU A 306 -9.94 -14.64 -11.18
C LEU A 306 -10.38 -13.55 -10.18
N LEU A 307 -10.58 -12.31 -10.63
CA LEU A 307 -10.88 -11.15 -9.79
C LEU A 307 -12.39 -10.96 -9.50
N LYS A 308 -13.13 -12.06 -9.35
CA LYS A 308 -14.61 -12.04 -9.29
C LYS A 308 -15.20 -12.23 -7.90
N VAL A 309 -14.46 -12.80 -6.95
CA VAL A 309 -15.00 -13.18 -5.63
C VAL A 309 -14.01 -12.76 -4.52
N PRO A 310 -14.48 -12.15 -3.43
CA PRO A 310 -13.63 -11.83 -2.29
C PRO A 310 -12.99 -13.09 -1.68
N VAL A 311 -11.77 -12.95 -1.16
CA VAL A 311 -10.99 -14.09 -0.69
C VAL A 311 -11.16 -14.31 0.81
N GLU A 312 -11.60 -15.51 1.16
CA GLU A 312 -11.69 -15.97 2.54
C GLU A 312 -10.31 -16.44 3.07
N ASN A 313 -10.07 -16.24 4.36
CA ASN A 313 -8.85 -16.71 5.02
C ASN A 313 -9.03 -18.11 5.62
N SER A 314 -9.38 -19.08 4.77
CA SER A 314 -9.62 -20.46 5.18
C SER A 314 -8.72 -21.41 4.40
N ILE A 315 -8.06 -22.34 5.12
CA ILE A 315 -7.26 -23.40 4.49
C ILE A 315 -8.16 -24.28 3.60
N GLU A 316 -9.37 -24.60 4.06
CA GLU A 316 -10.35 -25.38 3.31
C GLU A 316 -10.75 -24.68 2.00
N PHE A 317 -10.88 -23.35 2.03
CA PHE A 317 -11.19 -22.55 0.84
C PHE A 317 -10.08 -22.66 -0.21
N PHE A 318 -8.81 -22.56 0.20
CA PHE A 318 -7.67 -22.62 -0.72
C PHE A 318 -7.39 -24.03 -1.26
N LEU A 319 -7.71 -25.07 -0.51
CA LEU A 319 -7.55 -26.45 -0.95
C LEU A 319 -8.71 -26.96 -1.82
N SER A 320 -9.90 -26.34 -1.76
CA SER A 320 -11.08 -26.73 -2.55
C SER A 320 -10.80 -26.81 -4.05
N ASN A 321 -11.21 -27.89 -4.71
CA ASN A 321 -11.00 -28.14 -6.15
C ASN A 321 -11.57 -27.05 -7.05
N ASP A 322 -12.64 -26.37 -6.61
CA ASP A 322 -13.30 -25.31 -7.36
C ASP A 322 -12.58 -23.95 -7.28
N ASN A 323 -11.50 -23.86 -6.49
CA ASN A 323 -10.77 -22.61 -6.30
C ASN A 323 -9.76 -22.34 -7.42
N ASN A 324 -10.16 -21.49 -8.36
CA ASN A 324 -9.32 -21.09 -9.49
C ASN A 324 -8.11 -20.19 -9.10
N LEU A 325 -8.07 -19.64 -7.88
CA LEU A 325 -6.93 -18.84 -7.42
C LEU A 325 -5.71 -19.68 -7.06
N THR A 326 -5.92 -20.94 -6.67
CA THR A 326 -4.85 -21.84 -6.20
C THR A 326 -4.65 -23.04 -7.12
N ASN A 327 -5.57 -23.32 -8.04
CA ASN A 327 -5.31 -24.27 -9.12
C ASN A 327 -4.10 -23.79 -9.93
N PRO A 328 -3.10 -24.65 -10.21
CA PRO A 328 -1.83 -24.23 -10.81
C PRO A 328 -1.95 -24.00 -12.31
N THR A 329 -2.61 -22.91 -12.68
CA THR A 329 -2.82 -22.45 -14.05
C THR A 329 -1.94 -21.23 -14.35
N SER A 330 -1.83 -20.89 -15.63
CA SER A 330 -1.10 -19.70 -16.07
C SER A 330 -1.66 -18.41 -15.46
N GLU A 331 -2.98 -18.32 -15.28
CA GLU A 331 -3.67 -17.15 -14.74
C GLU A 331 -3.33 -16.94 -13.26
N SER A 332 -3.40 -18.00 -12.44
CA SER A 332 -3.17 -17.91 -10.99
C SER A 332 -1.71 -17.57 -10.67
N VAL A 333 -0.77 -18.18 -11.38
CA VAL A 333 0.67 -17.88 -11.27
C VAL A 333 0.96 -16.44 -11.73
N THR A 334 0.36 -15.99 -12.82
CA THR A 334 0.55 -14.61 -13.32
C THR A 334 0.01 -13.59 -12.33
N LEU A 335 -1.20 -13.79 -11.80
CA LEU A 335 -1.81 -12.91 -10.78
C LEU A 335 -0.90 -12.79 -9.55
N LEU A 336 -0.48 -13.92 -8.98
CA LEU A 336 0.39 -13.93 -7.79
C LEU A 336 1.74 -13.25 -8.06
N SER A 337 2.33 -13.48 -9.23
CA SER A 337 3.56 -12.81 -9.65
C SER A 337 3.41 -11.28 -9.66
N ARG A 338 2.30 -10.76 -10.23
CA ARG A 338 2.02 -9.31 -10.24
C ARG A 338 1.80 -8.75 -8.84
N ILE A 339 1.12 -9.48 -7.97
CA ILE A 339 0.93 -9.07 -6.57
C ILE A 339 2.28 -9.02 -5.83
N LEU A 340 3.12 -10.05 -5.96
CA LEU A 340 4.45 -10.09 -5.33
C LEU A 340 5.41 -9.01 -5.87
N ASP A 341 5.21 -8.53 -7.10
CA ASP A 341 5.93 -7.38 -7.64
C ASP A 341 5.42 -6.04 -7.09
N ALA A 342 4.13 -5.94 -6.75
CA ALA A 342 3.53 -4.72 -6.23
C ALA A 342 3.85 -4.46 -4.75
N ILE A 343 3.95 -5.51 -3.92
CA ILE A 343 4.15 -5.36 -2.47
C ILE A 343 5.43 -4.55 -2.11
N PRO A 344 6.61 -4.80 -2.71
CA PRO A 344 7.82 -4.01 -2.44
C PRO A 344 7.67 -2.52 -2.78
N ILE A 345 6.87 -2.19 -3.81
CA ILE A 345 6.61 -0.80 -4.20
C ILE A 345 5.74 -0.12 -3.12
N LEU A 346 4.74 -0.83 -2.59
CA LEU A 346 3.88 -0.35 -1.50
C LEU A 346 4.64 -0.20 -0.18
N GLU A 347 5.59 -1.10 0.10
CA GLU A 347 6.51 -1.01 1.24
C GLU A 347 7.42 0.22 1.11
N THR A 348 8.03 0.43 -0.06
CA THR A 348 8.88 1.61 -0.34
C THR A 348 8.09 2.92 -0.24
N ALA A 349 6.81 2.88 -0.61
CA ALA A 349 5.86 3.99 -0.49
C ALA A 349 5.37 4.24 0.96
N ASN A 350 5.87 3.49 1.95
CA ASN A 350 5.47 3.58 3.36
C ASN A 350 3.95 3.43 3.59
N VAL A 351 3.26 2.64 2.77
CA VAL A 351 1.84 2.36 2.97
C VAL A 351 1.68 1.47 4.20
N PHE A 352 1.11 2.00 5.28
CA PHE A 352 0.95 1.25 6.54
C PHE A 352 -0.52 0.88 6.84
N PRO A 353 -0.83 -0.37 7.24
CA PRO A 353 0.07 -1.54 7.17
C PRO A 353 0.35 -1.93 5.72
N VAL A 354 1.53 -2.53 5.47
CA VAL A 354 1.89 -3.06 4.15
C VAL A 354 0.91 -4.20 3.81
N PRO A 355 0.18 -4.14 2.68
CA PRO A 355 -0.78 -5.18 2.36
C PRO A 355 -0.06 -6.47 1.96
N ASN A 356 -0.46 -7.58 2.57
CA ASN A 356 -0.05 -8.91 2.12
C ASN A 356 -0.78 -9.32 0.84
N VAL A 357 -0.43 -10.49 0.28
CA VAL A 357 -0.96 -10.99 -0.99
C VAL A 357 -2.49 -11.00 -1.02
N ARG A 358 -3.12 -11.47 0.05
CA ARG A 358 -4.58 -11.53 0.20
C ARG A 358 -5.22 -10.15 0.31
N ALA A 359 -4.60 -9.23 1.07
CA ALA A 359 -5.08 -7.85 1.16
C ALA A 359 -5.04 -7.17 -0.22
N CYS A 360 -3.97 -7.39 -1.00
CA CYS A 360 -3.84 -6.86 -2.36
C CYS A 360 -4.96 -7.36 -3.29
N LEU A 361 -5.29 -8.65 -3.20
CA LEU A 361 -6.37 -9.24 -3.98
C LEU A 361 -7.74 -8.70 -3.56
N ASN A 362 -7.97 -8.54 -2.25
CA ASN A 362 -9.22 -7.96 -1.73
C ASN A 362 -9.41 -6.50 -2.14
N ILE A 363 -8.34 -5.70 -2.21
CA ILE A 363 -8.39 -4.33 -2.78
C ILE A 363 -8.82 -4.38 -4.24
N SER A 364 -8.22 -5.28 -5.04
CA SER A 364 -8.57 -5.43 -6.46
C SER A 364 -10.02 -5.89 -6.68
N ASN A 365 -10.59 -6.62 -5.73
CA ASN A 365 -12.00 -7.07 -5.77
C ASN A 365 -12.98 -6.06 -5.15
N SER A 366 -12.50 -5.08 -4.39
CA SER A 366 -13.31 -4.07 -3.69
C SER A 366 -14.06 -3.14 -4.66
N ASP A 367 -15.03 -2.38 -4.16
CA ASP A 367 -15.80 -1.43 -4.97
C ASP A 367 -14.98 -0.20 -5.37
N THR A 368 -15.51 0.61 -6.28
CA THR A 368 -14.81 1.81 -6.79
C THR A 368 -14.42 2.76 -5.66
N ALA A 369 -15.30 2.95 -4.65
CA ALA A 369 -15.02 3.83 -3.52
C ALA A 369 -13.85 3.35 -2.65
N ALA A 370 -13.76 2.04 -2.37
CA ALA A 370 -12.64 1.48 -1.62
C ALA A 370 -11.33 1.55 -2.43
N GLN A 371 -11.37 1.33 -3.75
CA GLN A 371 -10.19 1.48 -4.61
C GLN A 371 -9.71 2.94 -4.65
N GLU A 372 -10.61 3.90 -4.74
CA GLU A 372 -10.28 5.34 -4.70
C GLU A 372 -9.66 5.73 -3.35
N SER A 373 -10.24 5.24 -2.24
CA SER A 373 -9.69 5.45 -0.90
C SER A 373 -8.28 4.86 -0.78
N PHE A 374 -8.04 3.68 -1.35
CA PHE A 374 -6.71 3.07 -1.37
C PHE A 374 -5.73 3.86 -2.24
N LEU A 375 -6.16 4.37 -3.40
CA LEU A 375 -5.35 5.23 -4.26
C LEU A 375 -4.93 6.50 -3.51
N GLN A 376 -5.86 7.19 -2.84
CA GLN A 376 -5.54 8.38 -2.05
C GLN A 376 -4.56 8.06 -0.91
N LYS A 377 -4.72 6.91 -0.25
CA LYS A 377 -3.77 6.44 0.77
C LYS A 377 -2.39 6.17 0.18
N TYR A 378 -2.30 5.51 -0.97
CA TYR A 378 -1.04 5.26 -1.66
C TYR A 378 -0.33 6.56 -2.04
N ILE A 379 -1.05 7.50 -2.64
CA ILE A 379 -0.48 8.80 -3.06
C ILE A 379 0.01 9.60 -1.84
N SER A 380 -0.81 9.73 -0.80
CA SER A 380 -0.45 10.48 0.41
C SER A 380 0.74 9.88 1.17
N SER A 381 0.83 8.54 1.23
CA SER A 381 1.95 7.84 1.86
C SER A 381 3.24 8.01 1.03
N SER A 382 3.16 7.83 -0.29
CA SER A 382 4.31 7.94 -1.19
C SER A 382 4.91 9.33 -1.24
N LEU A 383 4.07 10.37 -1.16
CA LEU A 383 4.48 11.77 -1.34
C LEU A 383 4.62 12.55 -0.02
N GLY A 384 4.57 11.86 1.13
CA GLY A 384 4.77 12.41 2.46
C GLY A 384 3.75 13.50 2.83
N GLU A 385 2.48 13.12 3.00
CA GLU A 385 1.36 14.06 3.21
C GLU A 385 1.28 15.13 2.10
N LEU A 386 1.63 14.73 0.87
CA LEU A 386 1.63 15.58 -0.33
C LEU A 386 2.62 16.76 -0.28
N LYS A 387 3.69 16.66 0.51
CA LYS A 387 4.74 17.68 0.62
C LYS A 387 5.80 17.58 -0.48
N SER A 388 5.86 16.47 -1.24
CA SER A 388 6.84 16.33 -2.32
C SER A 388 6.61 17.35 -3.43
N THR A 389 7.67 18.10 -3.74
CA THR A 389 7.73 19.06 -4.86
C THR A 389 8.43 18.48 -6.09
N ASP A 390 8.93 17.24 -6.05
CA ASP A 390 9.69 16.63 -7.14
C ASP A 390 8.76 16.01 -8.20
N TYR A 391 8.98 16.36 -9.46
CA TYR A 391 8.27 15.76 -10.60
C TYR A 391 8.48 14.25 -10.66
N ASN A 392 9.68 13.75 -10.35
CA ASN A 392 9.98 12.32 -10.49
C ASN A 392 9.13 11.48 -9.53
N ASP A 393 8.94 11.94 -8.29
CA ASP A 393 8.11 11.25 -7.30
C ASP A 393 6.67 11.13 -7.79
N TRP A 394 6.07 12.25 -8.19
CA TRP A 394 4.70 12.28 -8.72
C TRP A 394 4.55 11.42 -9.97
N ASN A 395 5.52 11.50 -10.88
CA ASN A 395 5.53 10.73 -12.11
C ASN A 395 5.67 9.22 -11.86
N ASN A 396 6.48 8.81 -10.89
CA ASN A 396 6.65 7.41 -10.49
C ASN A 396 5.35 6.87 -9.90
N VAL A 397 4.75 7.58 -8.94
CA VAL A 397 3.47 7.20 -8.31
C VAL A 397 2.35 7.08 -9.35
N PHE A 398 2.26 8.05 -10.27
CA PHE A 398 1.29 7.99 -11.38
C PHE A 398 1.56 6.81 -12.32
N SER A 399 2.82 6.57 -12.68
CA SER A 399 3.20 5.47 -13.58
C SER A 399 2.91 4.10 -12.97
N PHE A 400 3.20 3.89 -11.68
CA PHE A 400 2.85 2.65 -10.98
C PHE A 400 1.34 2.47 -10.89
N THR A 401 0.59 3.54 -10.61
CA THR A 401 -0.87 3.53 -10.59
C THR A 401 -1.44 3.06 -11.93
N LEU A 402 -0.97 3.65 -13.04
CA LEU A 402 -1.41 3.25 -14.39
C LEU A 402 -0.94 1.83 -14.75
N SER A 403 0.26 1.44 -14.35
CA SER A 403 0.76 0.07 -14.56
C SER A 403 -0.11 -0.96 -13.85
N TRP A 404 -0.46 -0.73 -12.58
CA TRP A 404 -1.35 -1.63 -11.84
C TRP A 404 -2.74 -1.67 -12.47
N LYS A 405 -3.30 -0.52 -12.87
CA LYS A 405 -4.56 -0.49 -13.61
C LYS A 405 -4.52 -1.28 -14.91
N SER A 406 -3.46 -1.14 -15.72
CA SER A 406 -3.30 -1.88 -16.98
C SER A 406 -3.15 -3.39 -16.79
N GLN A 407 -2.71 -3.78 -15.59
CA GLN A 407 -2.61 -5.18 -15.18
C GLN A 407 -3.90 -5.65 -14.48
N SER A 408 -4.96 -4.84 -14.43
CA SER A 408 -6.19 -5.11 -13.67
C SER A 408 -5.96 -5.30 -12.16
N LEU A 409 -4.89 -4.73 -11.62
CA LEU A 409 -4.53 -4.80 -10.20
C LEU A 409 -4.89 -3.48 -9.49
N PHE A 410 -5.49 -3.56 -8.29
CA PHE A 410 -5.95 -2.49 -7.39
C PHE A 410 -6.99 -1.50 -7.90
N PHE A 411 -6.86 -1.00 -9.13
CA PHE A 411 -7.61 0.14 -9.68
C PHE A 411 -8.35 -0.21 -10.98
N ASN A 412 -8.73 -1.47 -11.13
CA ASN A 412 -9.41 -1.99 -12.29
C ASN A 412 -10.83 -1.42 -12.46
N LYS A 413 -11.49 -0.96 -11.39
CA LYS A 413 -12.85 -0.39 -11.43
C LYS A 413 -12.90 1.13 -11.53
N ILE A 414 -11.77 1.82 -11.40
CA ILE A 414 -11.66 3.28 -11.55
C ILE A 414 -11.33 3.59 -13.01
N GLU A 415 -11.99 4.52 -13.69
CA GLU A 415 -11.61 4.87 -15.06
C GLU A 415 -10.26 5.61 -15.11
N SER A 416 -9.52 5.51 -16.22
CA SER A 416 -8.22 6.19 -16.35
C SER A 416 -8.36 7.71 -16.23
N ASN A 417 -9.46 8.26 -16.72
CA ASN A 417 -9.78 9.68 -16.61
C ASN A 417 -10.00 10.11 -15.16
N ASP A 418 -10.63 9.27 -14.34
CA ASP A 418 -10.85 9.54 -12.92
C ASP A 418 -9.54 9.52 -12.13
N ILE A 419 -8.62 8.59 -12.46
CA ILE A 419 -7.26 8.58 -11.88
C ILE A 419 -6.55 9.90 -12.21
N SER A 420 -6.55 10.32 -13.49
CA SER A 420 -5.98 11.61 -13.88
C SER A 420 -6.62 12.78 -13.12
N LEU A 421 -7.94 12.76 -12.93
CA LEU A 421 -8.67 13.78 -12.19
C LEU A 421 -8.29 13.82 -10.69
N ILE A 422 -8.09 12.66 -10.05
CA ILE A 422 -7.62 12.57 -8.66
C ILE A 422 -6.24 13.22 -8.53
N PHE A 423 -5.29 12.87 -9.41
CA PHE A 423 -3.96 13.47 -9.41
C PHE A 423 -4.01 14.99 -9.68
N LEU A 424 -4.82 15.43 -10.65
CA LEU A 424 -5.01 16.86 -10.93
C LEU A 424 -5.54 17.62 -9.71
N LYS A 425 -6.59 17.11 -9.05
CA LYS A 425 -7.17 17.72 -7.84
C LYS A 425 -6.14 17.83 -6.71
N LEU A 426 -5.30 16.81 -6.52
CA LEU A 426 -4.25 16.82 -5.51
C LEU A 426 -3.10 17.78 -5.84
N LEU A 427 -2.69 17.88 -7.10
CA LEU A 427 -1.66 18.83 -7.55
C LEU A 427 -2.14 20.29 -7.43
N LEU A 428 -3.41 20.55 -7.75
CA LEU A 428 -4.01 21.87 -7.59
C LEU A 428 -4.18 22.27 -6.12
N SER A 429 -4.60 21.34 -5.26
CA SER A 429 -4.79 21.62 -3.83
C SER A 429 -3.47 21.93 -3.10
N THR A 430 -2.38 21.28 -3.51
CA THR A 430 -1.01 21.51 -3.00
C THR A 430 -0.31 22.71 -3.65
N SER A 431 -0.92 23.35 -4.66
CA SER A 431 -0.34 24.47 -5.40
C SER A 431 1.03 24.13 -6.05
N ASN A 432 1.26 22.86 -6.39
CA ASN A 432 2.53 22.40 -6.96
C ASN A 432 2.56 22.57 -8.50
N PHE A 433 2.49 23.82 -8.95
CA PHE A 433 2.32 24.13 -10.38
C PHE A 433 3.50 23.73 -11.27
N ASN A 434 4.72 23.63 -10.72
CA ASN A 434 5.89 23.19 -11.48
C ASN A 434 5.75 21.72 -11.90
N VAL A 435 5.37 20.84 -10.97
CA VAL A 435 5.09 19.44 -11.29
C VAL A 435 3.90 19.34 -12.23
N LEU A 436 2.84 20.11 -11.97
CA LEU A 436 1.63 20.10 -12.78
C LEU A 436 1.90 20.49 -14.24
N GLU A 437 2.74 21.49 -14.48
CA GLU A 437 3.15 21.92 -15.83
C GLU A 437 3.88 20.81 -16.58
N ASN A 438 4.78 20.08 -15.92
CA ASN A 438 5.48 18.93 -16.50
C ASN A 438 4.58 17.69 -16.66
N MET A 439 3.48 17.59 -15.91
CA MET A 439 2.56 16.45 -15.94
C MET A 439 1.36 16.60 -16.88
N LYS A 440 1.12 17.78 -17.47
CA LYS A 440 -0.08 18.06 -18.29
C LYS A 440 -0.34 17.00 -19.36
N ASP A 441 0.68 16.68 -20.15
CA ASP A 441 0.61 15.70 -21.24
C ASP A 441 0.28 14.29 -20.71
N ARG A 442 0.85 13.93 -19.56
CA ARG A 442 0.64 12.61 -18.94
C ARG A 442 -0.74 12.44 -18.35
N LEU A 443 -1.33 13.52 -17.82
CA LEU A 443 -2.69 13.50 -17.30
C LEU A 443 -3.76 13.44 -18.41
N ALA A 444 -3.38 13.70 -19.67
CA ALA A 444 -4.25 13.68 -20.83
C ALA A 444 -5.54 14.52 -20.63
N LEU A 445 -5.40 15.71 -20.04
CA LEU A 445 -6.51 16.58 -19.64
C LEU A 445 -7.55 16.82 -20.76
N PRO A 446 -7.17 17.04 -22.04
CA PRO A 446 -8.16 17.24 -23.12
C PRO A 446 -9.10 16.05 -23.36
N GLY A 447 -8.77 14.84 -22.87
CA GLY A 447 -9.60 13.65 -22.97
C GLY A 447 -10.67 13.52 -21.87
N ILE A 448 -10.65 14.38 -20.85
CA ILE A 448 -11.64 14.39 -19.76
C ILE A 448 -12.84 15.25 -20.16
N HIS A 449 -14.03 14.90 -19.67
CA HIS A 449 -15.27 15.64 -19.96
C HIS A 449 -15.14 17.13 -19.59
N PRO A 450 -15.53 18.06 -20.49
CA PRO A 450 -15.31 19.49 -20.30
C PRO A 450 -15.96 20.03 -19.03
N ASP A 451 -17.19 19.60 -18.70
CA ASP A 451 -17.91 20.08 -17.51
C ASP A 451 -17.16 19.77 -16.20
N ILE A 452 -16.60 18.55 -16.08
CA ILE A 452 -15.85 18.13 -14.89
C ILE A 452 -14.56 18.95 -14.73
N LEU A 453 -13.89 19.24 -15.86
CA LEU A 453 -12.70 20.08 -15.86
C LEU A 453 -13.05 21.54 -15.55
N GLN A 454 -14.17 22.04 -16.05
CA GLN A 454 -14.66 23.38 -15.75
C GLN A 454 -14.92 23.52 -14.25
N ASP A 455 -15.66 22.59 -13.64
CA ASP A 455 -15.94 22.61 -12.21
C ASP A 455 -14.66 22.56 -11.38
N CYS A 456 -13.70 21.71 -11.79
CA CYS A 456 -12.40 21.61 -11.13
C CYS A 456 -11.60 22.92 -11.23
N MET A 457 -11.58 23.54 -12.41
CA MET A 457 -10.91 24.82 -12.65
C MET A 457 -11.57 25.95 -11.85
N GLU A 458 -12.89 26.10 -11.92
CA GLU A 458 -13.63 27.16 -11.23
C GLU A 458 -13.51 27.02 -9.71
N SER A 459 -13.69 25.83 -9.16
CA SER A 459 -13.56 25.58 -7.72
C SER A 459 -12.18 25.97 -7.19
N ASN A 460 -11.10 25.54 -7.87
CA ASN A 460 -9.74 25.89 -7.46
C ASN A 460 -9.39 27.36 -7.74
N PHE A 461 -9.94 27.95 -8.80
CA PHE A 461 -9.79 29.37 -9.11
C PHE A 461 -10.41 30.22 -8.00
N TYR A 462 -11.70 30.07 -7.72
CA TYR A 462 -12.41 30.91 -6.76
C TYR A 462 -11.89 30.72 -5.33
N LYS A 463 -11.49 29.49 -4.96
CA LYS A 463 -10.82 29.24 -3.68
C LYS A 463 -9.57 30.10 -3.49
N ASN A 464 -8.74 30.24 -4.52
CA ASN A 464 -7.52 31.04 -4.44
C ASN A 464 -7.79 32.53 -4.65
N PHE A 465 -8.70 32.88 -5.55
CA PHE A 465 -9.08 34.26 -5.84
C PHE A 465 -9.68 34.94 -4.61
N ARG A 466 -10.65 34.30 -3.94
CA ARG A 466 -11.31 34.84 -2.75
C ARG A 466 -10.43 34.85 -1.49
N ALA A 467 -9.41 33.99 -1.47
CA ALA A 467 -8.40 33.97 -0.40
C ALA A 467 -7.25 34.98 -0.62
N ALA A 468 -7.26 35.76 -1.71
CA ALA A 468 -6.21 36.71 -2.00
C ALA A 468 -6.38 38.01 -1.20
N SER A 469 -5.35 38.39 -0.44
CA SER A 469 -5.30 39.68 0.27
C SER A 469 -4.63 40.79 -0.57
N SER A 470 -4.05 40.44 -1.72
CA SER A 470 -3.36 41.37 -2.61
C SER A 470 -3.99 41.36 -3.99
N MET A 471 -4.21 42.56 -4.53
CA MET A 471 -4.71 42.76 -5.89
C MET A 471 -3.64 42.58 -6.98
N ASN A 472 -2.39 42.27 -6.63
CA ASN A 472 -1.32 42.12 -7.60
C ASN A 472 -1.35 40.72 -8.24
N LYS A 473 -1.58 40.63 -9.55
CA LYS A 473 -1.67 39.35 -10.28
C LYS A 473 -0.41 38.48 -10.18
N SER A 474 0.74 39.08 -9.91
CA SER A 474 2.03 38.38 -9.82
C SER A 474 2.36 37.86 -8.41
N ARG A 475 1.53 38.18 -7.40
CA ARG A 475 1.80 37.86 -5.99
C ARG A 475 0.68 37.07 -5.34
N GLY A 476 1.08 36.31 -4.30
CA GLY A 476 0.17 35.63 -3.39
C GLY A 476 -0.81 34.69 -4.10
N LYS A 477 -2.03 34.60 -3.53
CA LYS A 477 -3.07 33.69 -4.00
C LYS A 477 -3.69 34.11 -5.34
N LEU A 478 -3.58 35.39 -5.74
CA LEU A 478 -4.05 35.84 -7.05
C LEU A 478 -3.17 35.27 -8.18
N ASN A 479 -1.84 35.22 -7.97
CA ASN A 479 -0.94 34.50 -8.88
C ASN A 479 -1.24 32.99 -8.92
N THR A 480 -1.59 32.40 -7.78
CA THR A 480 -2.04 31.01 -7.73
C THR A 480 -3.30 30.80 -8.58
N ALA A 481 -4.32 31.66 -8.46
CA ALA A 481 -5.52 31.61 -9.29
C ALA A 481 -5.20 31.76 -10.79
N TYR A 482 -4.28 32.66 -11.15
CA TYR A 482 -3.78 32.80 -12.52
C TYR A 482 -3.09 31.52 -13.02
N LYS A 483 -2.23 30.92 -12.20
CA LYS A 483 -1.55 29.66 -12.53
C LYS A 483 -2.55 28.51 -12.73
N VAL A 484 -3.64 28.44 -11.95
CA VAL A 484 -4.72 27.47 -12.17
C VAL A 484 -5.25 27.60 -13.60
N LEU A 485 -5.55 28.81 -14.08
CA LEU A 485 -6.05 29.01 -15.45
C LEU A 485 -5.03 28.54 -16.51
N ASN A 486 -3.73 28.75 -16.27
CA ASN A 486 -2.68 28.31 -17.18
C ASN A 486 -2.55 26.78 -17.26
N VAL A 487 -3.04 26.03 -16.27
CA VAL A 487 -3.05 24.55 -16.33
C VAL A 487 -3.95 24.07 -17.46
N PHE A 488 -5.10 24.72 -17.63
CA PHE A 488 -6.15 24.36 -18.58
C PHE A 488 -6.01 25.08 -19.94
N SER A 489 -4.82 25.61 -20.27
CA SER A 489 -4.60 26.40 -21.49
C SER A 489 -4.86 25.63 -22.78
N GLU A 490 -4.65 24.32 -22.77
CA GLU A 490 -4.79 23.41 -23.92
C GLU A 490 -6.22 22.85 -24.05
N CYS A 491 -7.06 23.01 -23.03
CA CYS A 491 -8.46 22.60 -23.05
C CYS A 491 -9.30 23.62 -23.82
N ILE A 492 -9.36 23.48 -25.14
CA ILE A 492 -10.04 24.43 -26.05
C ILE A 492 -11.50 24.70 -25.62
N SER A 493 -12.21 23.66 -25.17
CA SER A 493 -13.59 23.75 -24.66
C SER A 493 -13.75 24.73 -23.49
N LEU A 494 -12.72 24.91 -22.67
CA LEU A 494 -12.74 25.78 -21.49
C LEU A 494 -12.32 27.23 -21.81
N THR A 495 -11.96 27.53 -23.06
CA THR A 495 -11.45 28.85 -23.47
C THR A 495 -12.38 30.00 -23.08
N PRO A 496 -13.71 29.94 -23.28
CA PRO A 496 -14.61 31.03 -22.91
C PRO A 496 -14.57 31.33 -21.40
N THR A 497 -14.75 30.29 -20.58
CA THR A 497 -14.71 30.38 -19.11
C THR A 497 -13.35 30.87 -18.62
N ARG A 498 -12.26 30.31 -19.15
CA ARG A 498 -10.89 30.71 -18.81
C ARG A 498 -10.63 32.18 -19.13
N ARG A 499 -11.11 32.68 -20.28
CA ARG A 499 -10.99 34.11 -20.65
C ARG A 499 -11.76 35.00 -19.69
N ARG A 500 -12.98 34.61 -19.31
CA ARG A 500 -13.82 35.33 -18.34
C ARG A 500 -13.09 35.46 -16.99
N LEU A 501 -12.61 34.35 -16.44
CA LEU A 501 -11.89 34.33 -15.15
C LEU A 501 -10.55 35.07 -15.21
N ASN A 502 -9.83 34.98 -16.34
CA ASN A 502 -8.61 35.76 -16.54
C ASN A 502 -8.90 37.27 -16.58
N SER A 503 -10.02 37.66 -17.19
CA SER A 503 -10.43 39.06 -17.23
C SER A 503 -10.78 39.58 -15.83
N LEU A 504 -11.38 38.73 -14.98
CA LEU A 504 -11.60 39.06 -13.57
C LEU A 504 -10.29 39.33 -12.82
N ILE A 505 -9.24 38.51 -13.02
CA ILE A 505 -7.91 38.79 -12.45
C ILE A 505 -7.36 40.12 -12.97
N ASN A 506 -7.49 40.38 -14.27
CA ASN A 506 -7.00 41.63 -14.87
C ASN A 506 -7.73 42.86 -14.33
N THR A 507 -9.06 42.80 -14.15
CA THR A 507 -9.86 43.84 -13.51
C THR A 507 -9.29 44.20 -12.14
N VAL A 508 -9.05 43.19 -11.29
CA VAL A 508 -8.45 43.40 -9.97
C VAL A 508 -7.03 44.00 -10.06
N ASP A 509 -6.20 43.52 -10.98
CA ASP A 509 -4.82 44.02 -11.16
C ASP A 509 -4.75 45.45 -11.72
N LEU A 510 -5.78 45.91 -12.43
CA LEU A 510 -5.92 47.28 -12.92
C LEU A 510 -6.44 48.22 -11.82
N ILE A 511 -7.36 47.75 -10.98
CA ILE A 511 -7.89 48.51 -9.83
C ILE A 511 -6.77 48.93 -8.88
N LYS A 512 -5.73 48.12 -8.70
CA LYS A 512 -4.65 48.37 -7.73
C LYS A 512 -3.99 49.76 -7.79
N GLN A 513 -4.01 50.43 -8.94
CA GLN A 513 -3.29 51.69 -9.15
C GLN A 513 -4.03 52.91 -8.60
N TYR A 514 -5.35 52.79 -8.48
CA TYR A 514 -6.20 53.81 -7.90
C TYR A 514 -6.21 53.58 -6.38
N HIS A 515 -5.91 54.61 -5.60
CA HIS A 515 -5.67 54.48 -4.16
C HIS A 515 -7.00 54.36 -3.39
N PHE A 516 -7.62 53.18 -3.39
CA PHE A 516 -8.89 52.93 -2.70
C PHE A 516 -8.71 52.67 -1.21
N LEU A 517 -9.50 53.38 -0.39
CA LEU A 517 -9.72 53.08 1.02
C LEU A 517 -11.24 52.96 1.23
N ILE A 518 -11.77 51.75 1.44
CA ILE A 518 -13.18 51.57 1.85
C ILE A 518 -13.38 52.15 3.27
N GLU A 519 -12.35 52.01 4.11
CA GLU A 519 -12.22 52.65 5.42
C GLU A 519 -10.75 53.07 5.63
N LYS A 520 -10.46 53.93 6.63
CA LYS A 520 -9.09 54.35 6.98
C LYS A 520 -8.14 53.14 7.13
N GLY A 521 -7.39 52.83 6.09
CA GLY A 521 -6.27 51.88 6.11
C GLY A 521 -6.51 50.47 5.54
N LYS A 522 -7.72 50.08 5.11
CA LYS A 522 -7.97 48.74 4.50
C LYS A 522 -8.20 48.84 2.98
N PRO A 523 -7.37 48.22 2.13
CA PRO A 523 -7.55 48.19 0.67
C PRO A 523 -8.69 47.23 0.26
N LEU A 524 -9.28 47.45 -0.92
CA LEU A 524 -10.25 46.52 -1.52
C LEU A 524 -9.67 45.11 -1.66
N SER A 525 -10.47 44.11 -1.30
CA SER A 525 -10.15 42.71 -1.56
C SER A 525 -10.71 42.26 -2.93
N PRO A 526 -10.06 41.29 -3.59
CA PRO A 526 -10.58 40.66 -4.81
C PRO A 526 -12.01 40.11 -4.66
N THR A 527 -12.36 39.57 -3.49
CA THR A 527 -13.70 39.06 -3.20
C THR A 527 -14.78 40.14 -3.30
N GLN A 528 -14.53 41.32 -2.73
CA GLN A 528 -15.47 42.44 -2.78
C GLN A 528 -15.70 42.94 -4.22
N ILE A 529 -14.66 42.85 -5.06
CA ILE A 529 -14.75 43.21 -6.50
C ILE A 529 -15.58 42.18 -7.26
N GLU A 530 -15.46 40.88 -6.92
CA GLU A 530 -16.27 39.82 -7.52
C GLU A 530 -17.76 39.97 -7.18
N GLU A 531 -18.09 40.23 -5.91
CA GLU A 531 -19.47 40.39 -5.43
C GLU A 531 -20.17 41.61 -6.06
N ASN A 532 -19.41 42.69 -6.28
CA ASN A 532 -19.92 43.94 -6.83
C ASN A 532 -19.49 44.18 -8.28
N LEU A 533 -19.34 43.11 -9.06
CA LEU A 533 -18.84 43.18 -10.43
C LEU A 533 -19.86 43.84 -11.38
N ASN A 534 -19.84 45.17 -11.43
CA ASN A 534 -20.63 45.99 -12.35
C ASN A 534 -19.73 47.07 -12.97
N PRO A 535 -19.52 47.07 -14.30
CA PRO A 535 -18.62 48.02 -14.96
C PRO A 535 -18.98 49.48 -14.73
N ASP A 536 -20.27 49.83 -14.78
CA ASP A 536 -20.74 51.22 -14.66
C ASP A 536 -20.60 51.71 -13.21
N LYS A 537 -21.07 50.90 -12.25
CA LYS A 537 -20.93 51.22 -10.81
C LYS A 537 -19.47 51.36 -10.41
N LEU A 538 -18.62 50.46 -10.90
CA LEU A 538 -17.18 50.51 -10.62
C LEU A 538 -16.55 51.76 -11.22
N LEU A 539 -16.86 52.11 -12.48
CA LEU A 539 -16.34 53.32 -13.11
C LEU A 539 -16.74 54.59 -12.34
N ASP A 540 -18.03 54.73 -12.02
CA ASP A 540 -18.55 55.89 -11.29
C ASP A 540 -17.91 55.99 -9.89
N PHE A 541 -17.71 54.85 -9.22
CA PHE A 541 -17.03 54.77 -7.93
C PHE A 541 -15.57 55.23 -8.00
N ILE A 542 -14.81 54.77 -9.00
CA ILE A 542 -13.39 55.13 -9.17
C ILE A 542 -13.22 56.62 -9.44
N ILE A 543 -14.07 57.15 -10.33
CA ILE A 543 -14.04 58.57 -10.70
C ILE A 543 -14.36 59.46 -9.50
N THR A 544 -15.25 59.03 -8.61
CA THR A 544 -15.66 59.78 -7.42
C THR A 544 -14.59 59.78 -6.33
N GLN A 545 -13.89 58.65 -6.14
CA GLN A 545 -12.91 58.47 -5.05
C GLN A 545 -11.51 59.01 -5.40
N ASP A 546 -11.08 58.92 -6.66
CA ASP A 546 -9.77 59.40 -7.10
C ASP A 546 -9.92 60.63 -8.00
N ASP A 547 -9.62 61.79 -7.41
CA ASP A 547 -9.67 63.11 -8.02
C ASP A 547 -8.88 63.26 -9.33
N ARG A 548 -7.96 62.34 -9.67
CA ARG A 548 -7.15 62.39 -10.90
C ARG A 548 -7.40 61.23 -11.86
N SER A 549 -8.29 60.30 -11.51
CA SER A 549 -8.58 59.13 -12.34
C SER A 549 -9.08 59.49 -13.73
N TYR A 550 -9.84 60.58 -13.88
CA TYR A 550 -10.35 61.06 -15.17
C TYR A 550 -9.25 61.45 -16.19
N GLN A 551 -8.01 61.65 -15.72
CA GLN A 551 -6.85 61.91 -16.58
C GLN A 551 -6.25 60.60 -17.16
N GLN A 552 -6.59 59.45 -16.58
CA GLN A 552 -6.07 58.12 -16.93
C GLN A 552 -7.08 57.31 -17.77
N VAL A 553 -7.64 57.94 -18.81
CA VAL A 553 -8.75 57.35 -19.58
C VAL A 553 -8.40 56.00 -20.22
N ASP A 554 -7.16 55.81 -20.66
CA ASP A 554 -6.75 54.53 -21.27
C ASP A 554 -6.77 53.38 -20.26
N ASP A 555 -6.40 53.64 -19.01
CA ASP A 555 -6.44 52.63 -17.95
C ASP A 555 -7.86 52.37 -17.47
N LEU A 556 -8.71 53.40 -17.40
CA LEU A 556 -10.15 53.26 -17.11
C LEU A 556 -10.86 52.47 -18.21
N MET A 557 -10.55 52.73 -19.48
CA MET A 557 -11.07 51.94 -20.59
C MET A 557 -10.63 50.49 -20.49
N ALA A 558 -9.33 50.23 -20.26
CA ALA A 558 -8.84 48.86 -20.07
C ALA A 558 -9.57 48.15 -18.94
N LEU A 559 -9.79 48.83 -17.81
CA LEU A 559 -10.52 48.30 -16.67
C LEU A 559 -11.97 47.96 -17.01
N VAL A 560 -12.71 48.88 -17.62
CA VAL A 560 -14.11 48.67 -17.96
C VAL A 560 -14.25 47.53 -18.97
N ILE A 561 -13.39 47.47 -19.99
CA ILE A 561 -13.35 46.37 -20.96
C ILE A 561 -13.13 45.02 -20.29
N GLU A 562 -12.13 44.90 -19.40
CA GLU A 562 -11.87 43.65 -18.68
C GLU A 562 -13.03 43.29 -17.75
N THR A 563 -13.71 44.28 -17.16
CA THR A 563 -14.88 44.06 -16.30
C THR A 563 -16.08 43.55 -17.11
N TYR A 564 -16.34 44.10 -18.31
CA TYR A 564 -17.37 43.57 -19.22
C TYR A 564 -17.09 42.12 -19.63
N LYS A 565 -15.81 41.78 -19.88
CA LYS A 565 -15.40 40.40 -20.17
C LYS A 565 -15.60 39.48 -18.96
N ALA A 566 -15.25 39.94 -17.76
CA ALA A 566 -15.41 39.19 -16.51
C ALA A 566 -16.90 38.89 -16.19
N CYS A 567 -17.79 39.83 -16.49
CA CYS A 567 -19.25 39.67 -16.39
C CYS A 567 -19.84 38.73 -17.44
N GLY A 568 -19.07 38.30 -18.45
CA GLY A 568 -19.60 37.55 -19.60
C GLY A 568 -20.52 38.37 -20.52
N LYS A 569 -20.51 39.72 -20.40
CA LYS A 569 -21.31 40.64 -21.21
C LYS A 569 -20.59 41.08 -22.50
N PHE A 570 -19.30 40.77 -22.64
CA PHE A 570 -18.51 41.13 -23.81
C PHE A 570 -18.68 40.11 -24.95
N GLU A 571 -19.24 40.54 -26.08
CA GLU A 571 -19.44 39.69 -27.25
C GLU A 571 -18.29 39.87 -28.25
N TYR A 572 -17.45 38.84 -28.37
CA TYR A 572 -16.31 38.85 -29.29
C TYR A 572 -16.72 38.94 -30.77
N THR A 573 -17.94 38.56 -31.13
CA THR A 573 -18.47 38.66 -32.50
C THR A 573 -18.73 40.09 -32.93
N ASN A 574 -19.03 41.00 -31.99
CA ASN A 574 -19.27 42.41 -32.24
C ASN A 574 -18.33 43.32 -31.43
N ALA A 575 -17.08 42.88 -31.29
CA ALA A 575 -16.09 43.53 -30.43
C ALA A 575 -15.90 45.03 -30.78
N ILE A 576 -15.90 45.40 -32.08
CA ILE A 576 -15.69 46.79 -32.50
C ILE A 576 -16.81 47.70 -32.00
N THR A 577 -18.07 47.31 -32.20
CA THR A 577 -19.21 48.15 -31.78
C THR A 577 -19.28 48.28 -30.26
N GLN A 578 -19.01 47.19 -29.53
CA GLN A 578 -18.98 47.24 -28.06
C GLN A 578 -17.83 48.09 -27.55
N LEU A 579 -16.65 48.00 -28.16
CA LEU A 579 -15.53 48.88 -27.82
C LEU A 579 -15.88 50.35 -28.05
N HIS A 580 -16.55 50.69 -29.16
CA HIS A 580 -17.02 52.06 -29.39
C HIS A 580 -17.99 52.55 -28.31
N GLN A 581 -18.94 51.70 -27.90
CA GLN A 581 -19.90 52.03 -26.84
C GLN A 581 -19.22 52.21 -25.48
N ILE A 582 -18.28 51.34 -25.14
CA ILE A 582 -17.51 51.44 -23.89
C ILE A 582 -16.67 52.71 -23.90
N THR A 583 -15.97 53.02 -25.01
CA THR A 583 -15.18 54.26 -25.12
C THR A 583 -16.08 55.49 -24.98
N GLU A 584 -17.25 55.50 -25.62
CA GLU A 584 -18.23 56.57 -25.48
C GLU A 584 -18.62 56.80 -24.01
N GLN A 585 -18.97 55.72 -23.30
CA GLN A 585 -19.38 55.76 -21.90
C GLN A 585 -18.25 56.28 -21.00
N VAL A 586 -17.06 55.69 -21.09
CA VAL A 586 -15.90 56.04 -20.26
C VAL A 586 -15.49 57.49 -20.50
N VAL A 587 -15.39 57.92 -21.76
CA VAL A 587 -14.98 59.29 -22.08
C VAL A 587 -16.01 60.30 -21.59
N ASN A 588 -17.32 60.04 -21.75
CA ASN A 588 -18.34 60.95 -21.24
C ASN A 588 -18.26 61.10 -19.72
N ARG A 589 -18.06 60.01 -18.97
CA ARG A 589 -17.87 60.05 -17.52
C ARG A 589 -16.60 60.82 -17.12
N CYS A 590 -15.50 60.65 -17.86
CA CYS A 590 -14.27 61.39 -17.59
C CYS A 590 -14.41 62.88 -17.92
N VAL A 591 -15.15 63.24 -18.98
CA VAL A 591 -15.49 64.64 -19.28
C VAL A 591 -16.34 65.23 -18.15
N ASP A 592 -17.35 64.50 -17.66
CA ASP A 592 -18.17 64.95 -16.54
C ASP A 592 -17.34 65.22 -15.29
N ALA A 593 -16.42 64.31 -14.96
CA ALA A 593 -15.48 64.50 -13.87
C ALA A 593 -14.54 65.70 -14.07
N ALA A 594 -13.99 65.87 -15.28
CA ALA A 594 -13.15 67.01 -15.63
C ALA A 594 -13.90 68.33 -15.48
N LEU A 595 -15.17 68.39 -15.92
CA LEU A 595 -16.02 69.56 -15.77
C LEU A 595 -16.31 69.89 -14.30
N LEU A 596 -16.62 68.89 -13.47
CA LEU A 596 -16.80 69.06 -12.03
C LEU A 596 -15.54 69.62 -11.34
N LYS A 597 -14.35 69.25 -11.83
CA LYS A 597 -13.05 69.76 -11.35
C LYS A 597 -12.58 71.02 -12.07
N SER A 598 -13.41 71.61 -12.95
CA SER A 598 -13.08 72.80 -13.75
C SER A 598 -11.86 72.64 -14.67
N ASP A 599 -11.54 71.43 -15.09
CA ASP A 599 -10.42 71.10 -15.99
C ASP A 599 -10.90 71.05 -17.46
N LEU A 600 -11.15 72.23 -18.03
CA LEU A 600 -11.64 72.36 -19.41
C LEU A 600 -10.63 71.90 -20.46
N ILE A 601 -9.34 71.97 -20.16
CA ILE A 601 -8.27 71.54 -21.06
C ILE A 601 -8.37 70.02 -21.27
N MET A 602 -8.45 69.26 -20.18
CA MET A 602 -8.62 67.81 -20.26
C MET A 602 -9.94 67.43 -20.94
N ALA A 603 -11.04 68.10 -20.59
CA ALA A 603 -12.34 67.85 -21.21
C ALA A 603 -12.30 68.04 -22.74
N LYS A 604 -11.67 69.12 -23.21
CA LYS A 604 -11.43 69.36 -24.65
C LYS A 604 -10.59 68.24 -25.28
N GLN A 605 -9.44 67.92 -24.68
CA GLN A 605 -8.53 66.90 -25.21
C GLN A 605 -9.22 65.54 -25.36
N LEU A 606 -10.01 65.14 -24.36
CA LEU A 606 -10.75 63.87 -24.40
C LEU A 606 -11.77 63.81 -25.53
N VAL A 607 -12.48 64.92 -25.80
CA VAL A 607 -13.44 64.98 -26.89
C VAL A 607 -12.73 64.91 -28.25
N GLU A 608 -11.67 65.70 -28.45
CA GLU A 608 -10.93 65.74 -29.71
C GLU A 608 -10.22 64.42 -30.01
N ASP A 609 -9.51 63.85 -29.03
CA ASP A 609 -8.68 62.67 -29.24
C ASP A 609 -9.50 61.37 -29.32
N ARG A 610 -10.66 61.29 -28.65
CA ARG A 610 -11.43 60.04 -28.52
C ARG A 610 -12.80 60.12 -29.18
N LEU A 611 -13.61 61.14 -28.93
CA LEU A 611 -14.99 61.16 -29.45
C LEU A 611 -15.03 61.58 -30.93
N VAL A 612 -14.30 62.63 -31.32
CA VAL A 612 -14.26 63.10 -32.72
C VAL A 612 -13.71 62.01 -33.65
N THR A 613 -12.62 61.36 -33.24
CA THR A 613 -12.03 60.23 -33.97
C THR A 613 -13.02 59.06 -34.13
N LEU A 614 -13.85 58.78 -33.11
CA LEU A 614 -14.89 57.76 -33.19
C LEU A 614 -16.07 58.17 -34.10
N ALA A 615 -16.46 59.44 -34.17
CA ALA A 615 -17.57 59.86 -35.03
C ALA A 615 -17.26 59.88 -36.52
N GLU A 616 -15.98 59.96 -36.91
CA GLU A 616 -15.58 59.70 -38.29
C GLU A 616 -15.93 58.26 -38.71
N SER A 617 -15.98 57.34 -37.75
CA SER A 617 -16.25 55.92 -37.98
C SER A 617 -17.71 55.48 -37.73
N SER A 618 -18.53 56.30 -37.05
CA SER A 618 -19.91 55.94 -36.66
C SER A 618 -20.88 57.12 -36.73
N VAL A 619 -21.94 56.98 -37.54
CA VAL A 619 -22.98 58.02 -37.73
C VAL A 619 -23.78 58.28 -36.45
N GLY A 620 -23.92 57.29 -35.56
CA GLY A 620 -24.63 57.43 -34.29
C GLY A 620 -23.93 58.31 -33.25
N MET A 621 -22.60 58.45 -33.35
CA MET A 621 -21.77 59.17 -32.38
C MET A 621 -21.88 60.70 -32.46
N ARG A 622 -22.38 61.24 -33.59
CA ARG A 622 -22.53 62.69 -33.78
C ARG A 622 -23.43 63.31 -32.72
N LYS A 623 -24.51 62.61 -32.33
CA LYS A 623 -25.43 63.06 -31.29
C LYS A 623 -24.73 63.18 -29.93
N THR A 624 -23.86 62.23 -29.61
CA THR A 624 -23.11 62.24 -28.35
C THR A 624 -22.07 63.35 -28.34
N ILE A 625 -21.30 63.52 -29.43
CA ILE A 625 -20.36 64.65 -29.56
C ILE A 625 -21.06 65.98 -29.35
N TYR A 626 -22.17 66.21 -30.06
CA TYR A 626 -22.95 67.45 -29.92
C TYR A 626 -23.27 67.73 -28.45
N LYS A 627 -23.87 66.75 -27.74
CA LYS A 627 -24.27 66.92 -26.35
C LYS A 627 -23.09 67.21 -25.44
N THR A 628 -22.00 66.45 -25.58
CA THR A 628 -20.81 66.59 -24.74
C THR A 628 -20.11 67.94 -24.98
N CYS A 629 -19.92 68.33 -26.24
CA CYS A 629 -19.36 69.62 -26.62
C CYS A 629 -20.23 70.81 -26.16
N PHE A 630 -21.55 70.70 -26.31
CA PHE A 630 -22.50 71.73 -25.88
C PHE A 630 -22.47 71.92 -24.36
N ARG A 631 -22.36 70.82 -23.61
CA ARG A 631 -22.19 70.84 -22.15
C ARG A 631 -20.88 71.52 -21.75
N ILE A 632 -19.75 71.19 -22.39
CA ILE A 632 -18.47 71.87 -22.13
C ILE A 632 -18.57 73.36 -22.43
N GLY A 633 -19.19 73.74 -23.56
CA GLY A 633 -19.43 75.13 -23.96
C GLY A 633 -20.26 75.96 -22.97
N LYS A 634 -21.17 75.30 -22.24
CA LYS A 634 -22.04 75.92 -21.23
C LYS A 634 -21.40 76.10 -19.85
N THR A 635 -20.24 75.53 -19.60
CA THR A 635 -19.57 75.58 -18.29
C THR A 635 -19.27 77.03 -17.86
N PRO A 636 -19.61 77.49 -16.64
CA PRO A 636 -19.55 78.90 -16.24
C PRO A 636 -18.13 79.37 -15.87
N LEU A 637 -17.14 79.09 -16.72
CA LEU A 637 -15.74 79.52 -16.55
C LEU A 637 -15.41 80.63 -17.55
N ASN A 638 -14.88 81.75 -17.05
CA ASN A 638 -14.74 83.00 -17.80
C ASN A 638 -13.29 83.52 -17.91
N ASP A 639 -12.28 82.73 -17.55
CA ASP A 639 -10.91 83.09 -17.89
C ASP A 639 -10.67 83.00 -19.41
N HIS A 640 -9.66 83.72 -19.90
CA HIS A 640 -9.40 83.87 -21.34
C HIS A 640 -9.24 82.51 -22.05
N LEU A 641 -8.53 81.56 -21.43
CA LEU A 641 -8.26 80.25 -22.02
C LEU A 641 -9.54 79.38 -22.05
N SER A 642 -10.28 79.35 -20.93
CA SER A 642 -11.58 78.66 -20.84
C SER A 642 -12.59 79.20 -21.85
N ARG A 643 -12.61 80.52 -22.08
CA ARG A 643 -13.50 81.14 -23.07
C ARG A 643 -13.19 80.68 -24.50
N GLU A 644 -11.91 80.59 -24.85
CA GLU A 644 -11.45 80.09 -26.15
C GLU A 644 -11.88 78.63 -26.35
N ILE A 645 -11.60 77.77 -25.36
CA ILE A 645 -11.99 76.35 -25.36
C ILE A 645 -13.52 76.20 -25.49
N ARG A 646 -14.30 76.99 -24.76
CA ARG A 646 -15.78 76.95 -24.82
C ARG A 646 -16.30 77.32 -26.21
N LEU A 647 -15.73 78.35 -26.85
CA LEU A 647 -16.11 78.73 -28.23
C LEU A 647 -15.80 77.62 -29.23
N GLU A 648 -14.62 77.00 -29.14
CA GLU A 648 -14.22 75.88 -29.98
C GLU A 648 -15.15 74.67 -29.80
N MET A 649 -15.47 74.31 -28.56
CA MET A 649 -16.39 73.19 -28.29
C MET A 649 -17.80 73.49 -28.81
N LEU A 650 -18.32 74.71 -28.65
CA LEU A 650 -19.62 75.09 -29.23
C LEU A 650 -19.61 75.03 -30.77
N GLN A 651 -18.51 75.42 -31.42
CA GLN A 651 -18.38 75.25 -32.88
C GLN A 651 -18.39 73.77 -33.28
N LEU A 652 -17.69 72.90 -32.55
CA LEU A 652 -17.77 71.45 -32.74
C LEU A 652 -19.18 70.89 -32.47
N ALA A 653 -19.90 71.46 -31.50
CA ALA A 653 -21.30 71.10 -31.22
C ALA A 653 -22.21 71.46 -32.41
N ILE A 654 -22.08 72.66 -32.98
CA ILE A 654 -22.82 73.10 -34.17
C ILE A 654 -22.55 72.18 -35.36
N ALA A 655 -21.29 71.78 -35.57
CA ALA A 655 -20.91 70.90 -36.68
C ALA A 655 -21.53 69.48 -36.58
N ASN A 656 -21.88 69.04 -35.38
CA ASN A 656 -22.37 67.68 -35.11
C ASN A 656 -23.83 67.62 -34.63
N ALA A 657 -24.47 68.76 -34.39
CA ALA A 657 -25.84 68.82 -33.88
C ALA A 657 -26.85 68.25 -34.89
N PRO A 658 -27.84 67.49 -34.40
CA PRO A 658 -28.95 67.06 -35.23
C PRO A 658 -29.81 68.29 -35.61
N LYS A 659 -30.54 68.20 -36.73
CA LYS A 659 -31.25 69.37 -37.31
C LYS A 659 -32.27 69.98 -36.34
N GLU A 660 -32.83 69.17 -35.46
CA GLU A 660 -33.84 69.60 -34.49
C GLU A 660 -33.25 70.53 -33.40
N GLU A 661 -31.98 70.32 -33.02
CA GLU A 661 -31.33 70.98 -31.88
C GLU A 661 -30.36 72.10 -32.32
N LEU A 662 -30.08 72.19 -33.63
CA LEU A 662 -29.09 73.10 -34.19
C LEU A 662 -29.37 74.58 -33.86
N ASN A 663 -30.64 74.99 -33.90
CA ASN A 663 -31.03 76.37 -33.62
C ASN A 663 -30.67 76.77 -32.18
N ASP A 664 -30.86 75.87 -31.22
CA ASP A 664 -30.62 76.16 -29.80
C ASP A 664 -29.12 76.32 -29.52
N VAL A 665 -28.29 75.47 -30.13
CA VAL A 665 -26.83 75.56 -30.02
C VAL A 665 -26.30 76.84 -30.68
N VAL A 666 -26.80 77.17 -31.88
CA VAL A 666 -26.39 78.39 -32.61
C VAL A 666 -26.81 79.65 -31.87
N ASN A 667 -28.03 79.68 -31.31
CA ASN A 667 -28.51 80.80 -30.51
C ASN A 667 -27.61 81.04 -29.29
N TYR A 668 -27.30 79.97 -28.54
CA TYR A 668 -26.42 80.05 -27.38
C TYR A 668 -25.00 80.50 -27.77
N TRP A 669 -24.44 79.96 -28.86
CA TRP A 669 -23.12 80.37 -29.35
C TRP A 669 -23.10 81.85 -29.76
N THR A 670 -24.13 82.33 -30.44
CA THR A 670 -24.24 83.73 -30.89
C THR A 670 -24.34 84.69 -29.70
N GLU A 671 -25.09 84.31 -28.66
CA GLU A 671 -25.19 85.07 -27.42
C GLU A 671 -23.85 85.08 -26.67
N PHE A 672 -23.19 83.93 -26.56
CA PHE A 672 -21.90 83.81 -25.91
C PHE A 672 -20.79 84.59 -26.64
N GLU A 673 -20.78 84.56 -27.98
CA GLU A 673 -19.87 85.34 -28.82
C GLU A 673 -20.17 86.84 -28.73
N SER A 674 -21.45 87.27 -28.76
CA SER A 674 -21.83 88.68 -28.63
C SER A 674 -21.43 89.28 -27.28
N ASN A 675 -21.41 88.46 -26.22
CA ASN A 675 -20.91 88.86 -24.90
C ASN A 675 -19.37 89.01 -24.85
N LYS A 676 -18.64 88.68 -25.94
CA LYS A 676 -17.19 88.94 -26.10
C LYS A 676 -16.89 90.42 -26.14
N GLU A 677 -17.79 91.20 -26.73
CA GLU A 677 -17.61 92.63 -26.95
C GLU A 677 -17.96 93.48 -25.71
N ARG A 678 -18.69 92.92 -24.72
CA ARG A 678 -19.11 93.64 -23.51
C ARG A 678 -18.13 93.53 -22.33
N ASN A 679 -17.48 92.37 -22.17
CA ASN A 679 -16.60 92.09 -21.02
C ASN A 679 -15.17 92.65 -21.16
N GLU A 680 -14.82 93.29 -22.28
CA GLU A 680 -13.60 94.11 -22.36
C GLU A 680 -13.75 95.47 -21.65
N THR A 681 -14.96 95.83 -21.19
CA THR A 681 -15.25 97.16 -20.61
C THR A 681 -15.78 97.19 -19.18
N GLU A 682 -16.27 96.11 -18.59
CA GLU A 682 -16.77 96.15 -17.19
C GLU A 682 -16.36 94.90 -16.42
N SER A 683 -15.53 95.11 -15.39
CA SER A 683 -15.40 94.21 -14.25
C SER A 683 -16.60 94.39 -13.34
N ASP A 684 -17.11 93.28 -12.82
CA ASP A 684 -18.28 93.13 -11.96
C ASP A 684 -19.55 92.82 -12.76
N LEU A 685 -20.02 91.59 -12.64
CA LEU A 685 -21.44 91.32 -12.40
C LEU A 685 -21.65 89.95 -11.74
N ASP A 686 -22.30 90.04 -10.59
CA ASP A 686 -23.24 89.15 -9.92
C ASP A 686 -23.13 87.62 -10.10
N VAL A 687 -22.77 87.01 -8.97
CA VAL A 687 -23.16 85.67 -8.55
C VAL A 687 -24.66 85.67 -8.30
N ASP A 688 -25.48 85.38 -9.32
CA ASP A 688 -26.83 84.81 -9.17
C ASP A 688 -27.47 84.63 -10.56
N ALA A 689 -27.11 83.55 -11.25
CA ALA A 689 -27.83 83.12 -12.46
C ALA A 689 -27.72 81.59 -12.65
N PHE A 690 -28.85 80.92 -12.37
CA PHE A 690 -29.27 79.57 -12.80
C PHE A 690 -28.84 78.35 -11.92
N PRO A 691 -29.80 77.67 -11.25
CA PRO A 691 -29.58 76.47 -10.42
C PRO A 691 -29.36 75.15 -11.18
N GLU A 692 -29.48 75.11 -12.51
CA GLU A 692 -29.57 73.85 -13.27
C GLU A 692 -28.27 73.02 -13.34
N LEU A 693 -27.13 73.59 -12.90
CA LEU A 693 -25.90 72.82 -12.69
C LEU A 693 -25.92 71.98 -11.40
N ASN A 694 -26.78 72.32 -10.43
CA ASN A 694 -27.04 71.48 -9.25
C ASN A 694 -28.11 70.40 -9.49
N GLU A 695 -28.93 70.52 -10.54
CA GLU A 695 -29.99 69.54 -10.83
C GLU A 695 -29.50 68.30 -11.60
N SER A 696 -28.28 68.32 -12.14
CA SER A 696 -27.72 67.14 -12.84
C SER A 696 -27.10 66.08 -11.93
N ILE A 697 -27.03 66.34 -10.62
CA ILE A 697 -27.02 65.33 -9.56
C ILE A 697 -27.90 65.87 -8.44
N ASN A 698 -29.20 65.64 -8.53
CA ASN A 698 -30.10 65.85 -7.40
C ASN A 698 -29.73 64.85 -6.29
N TYR A 699 -28.86 65.26 -5.36
CA TYR A 699 -28.51 64.47 -4.17
C TYR A 699 -29.73 64.24 -3.25
N GLU A 700 -30.83 64.99 -3.42
CA GLU A 700 -32.06 64.83 -2.65
C GLU A 700 -33.04 63.81 -3.30
N GLU A 701 -33.07 63.62 -4.63
CA GLU A 701 -33.82 62.51 -5.26
C GLU A 701 -33.15 61.14 -5.14
N LEU A 702 -31.86 61.10 -4.76
CA LEU A 702 -31.19 59.89 -4.25
C LEU A 702 -31.39 59.69 -2.74
N GLN A 703 -31.96 60.67 -2.02
CA GLN A 703 -32.31 60.56 -0.60
C GLN A 703 -33.82 60.36 -0.34
N GLU A 704 -34.71 60.69 -1.29
CA GLU A 704 -36.16 60.46 -1.11
C GLU A 704 -36.63 59.02 -1.40
N ASN A 705 -35.74 58.11 -1.82
CA ASN A 705 -35.96 56.66 -1.75
C ASN A 705 -35.22 56.06 -0.54
N GLU A 706 -35.50 56.59 0.66
CA GLU A 706 -34.97 56.08 1.94
C GLU A 706 -35.39 54.62 2.26
N ASP A 707 -36.19 53.98 1.41
CA ASP A 707 -36.56 52.57 1.50
C ASP A 707 -35.84 51.66 0.49
N GLU A 708 -34.97 52.17 -0.40
CA GLU A 708 -34.30 51.31 -1.40
C GLU A 708 -32.82 51.71 -1.68
N TYR A 709 -31.91 51.08 -0.93
CA TYR A 709 -30.47 50.86 -1.17
C TYR A 709 -29.45 52.02 -1.00
N ASP A 710 -28.96 52.15 0.23
CA ASP A 710 -27.77 52.90 0.63
C ASP A 710 -26.47 52.20 0.16
N PHE A 711 -25.77 52.83 -0.78
CA PHE A 711 -24.59 52.32 -1.49
C PHE A 711 -23.33 52.22 -0.60
N ASP A 712 -23.12 53.18 0.30
CA ASP A 712 -22.01 53.13 1.27
C ASP A 712 -22.26 51.99 2.27
N LYS A 713 -23.53 51.73 2.59
CA LYS A 713 -23.94 50.61 3.44
C LYS A 713 -23.77 49.26 2.76
N GLU A 714 -24.00 49.10 1.46
CA GLU A 714 -23.83 47.80 0.76
C GLU A 714 -22.35 47.35 0.74
N TRP A 715 -21.43 48.28 0.46
CA TRP A 715 -19.97 48.01 0.52
C TRP A 715 -19.44 47.89 1.96
N SER A 716 -20.00 48.66 2.90
CA SER A 716 -19.63 48.56 4.32
C SER A 716 -20.21 47.31 5.00
N LEU A 717 -21.40 46.84 4.61
CA LEU A 717 -22.01 45.59 5.10
C LEU A 717 -21.25 44.37 4.57
N ALA A 718 -20.84 44.37 3.30
CA ALA A 718 -19.98 43.32 2.74
C ALA A 718 -18.61 43.27 3.47
N ALA A 719 -18.06 44.42 3.87
CA ALA A 719 -16.86 44.46 4.71
C ALA A 719 -17.09 43.94 6.15
N ALA A 720 -18.30 44.11 6.70
CA ALA A 720 -18.66 43.65 8.04
C ALA A 720 -18.98 42.14 8.13
N GLU A 721 -19.49 41.52 7.07
CA GLU A 721 -19.74 40.07 7.03
C GLU A 721 -18.47 39.22 6.93
N VAL A 722 -17.40 39.77 6.33
CA VAL A 722 -16.10 39.08 6.12
C VAL A 722 -15.27 38.97 7.42
N ASP A 723 -15.51 39.82 8.43
CA ASP A 723 -14.78 39.82 9.71
C ASP A 723 -15.43 38.91 10.79
N SER A 724 -16.34 37.99 10.41
CA SER A 724 -16.86 36.97 11.33
C SER A 724 -15.91 35.77 11.43
N PRO A 725 -15.31 35.47 12.60
CA PRO A 725 -14.41 34.32 12.72
C PRO A 725 -15.22 33.02 12.80
N GLU A 726 -15.11 32.18 11.77
CA GLU A 726 -15.33 30.74 11.96
C GLU A 726 -14.24 30.22 12.91
N LYS A 727 -14.66 29.74 14.08
CA LYS A 727 -13.81 29.11 15.08
C LYS A 727 -13.00 27.96 14.46
N GLY A 728 -11.70 28.18 14.32
CA GLY A 728 -10.71 27.14 14.05
C GLY A 728 -9.37 27.58 14.64
N ASP A 729 -9.00 26.98 15.77
CA ASP A 729 -7.72 27.16 16.45
C ASP A 729 -6.54 27.03 15.49
N THR A 730 -5.69 28.05 15.38
CA THR A 730 -4.25 27.91 15.12
C THR A 730 -3.53 29.21 15.49
N ASP A 731 -2.84 29.19 16.62
CA ASP A 731 -1.89 30.24 17.01
C ASP A 731 -0.74 30.32 15.99
N VAL A 732 -0.67 31.41 15.24
CA VAL A 732 0.49 31.74 14.40
C VAL A 732 1.20 32.94 15.01
N ASN A 733 2.27 32.62 15.73
CA ASN A 733 3.16 33.57 16.38
C ASN A 733 4.08 34.23 15.35
N TYR A 734 3.90 35.54 15.12
CA TYR A 734 4.83 36.37 14.37
C TYR A 734 6.06 36.67 15.24
N ASN A 735 7.25 36.25 14.83
CA ASN A 735 8.48 36.86 15.30
C ASN A 735 9.44 37.12 14.15
N GLU A 736 9.71 38.42 13.98
CA GLU A 736 10.68 38.97 13.06
C GLU A 736 12.11 38.63 13.47
N SER A 737 12.94 38.54 12.43
CA SER A 737 14.38 38.28 12.45
C SER A 737 15.21 39.39 13.10
N GLY A 738 16.25 38.98 13.85
CA GLY A 738 17.41 39.81 14.19
C GLY A 738 18.60 38.94 14.61
N PRO A 739 19.82 39.13 14.06
CA PRO A 739 20.96 38.22 14.24
C PRO A 739 21.88 38.66 15.39
N THR A 740 22.57 37.74 16.07
CA THR A 740 24.03 37.78 16.37
C THR A 740 24.53 36.70 17.37
N THR A 741 25.66 36.09 17.00
CA THR A 741 26.84 35.65 17.79
C THR A 741 26.76 34.65 18.96
N ARG A 742 27.48 33.52 18.73
CA ARG A 742 28.42 32.77 19.60
C ARG A 742 28.58 33.21 21.07
N SER A 743 28.47 32.25 22.00
CA SER A 743 29.55 31.90 22.96
C SER A 743 29.20 30.65 23.78
N SER A 744 30.22 29.82 23.96
CA SER A 744 30.43 28.68 24.84
C SER A 744 30.37 28.95 26.37
N ARG A 745 29.93 27.95 27.15
CA ARG A 745 30.45 27.42 28.46
C ARG A 745 29.37 26.50 29.07
N GLU A 746 29.58 25.20 29.29
CA GLU A 746 30.32 24.49 30.37
C GLU A 746 29.77 24.63 31.80
N LEU A 747 29.62 23.45 32.45
CA LEU A 747 29.41 23.11 33.89
C LEU A 747 27.95 23.22 34.40
N SER A 748 27.36 22.30 35.17
CA SER A 748 27.90 21.22 36.03
C SER A 748 26.81 20.22 36.51
N HIS A 749 27.24 18.97 36.73
CA HIS A 749 26.97 18.01 37.82
C HIS A 749 25.56 17.45 38.19
N ASN A 750 25.56 16.10 38.21
CA ASN A 750 24.96 15.12 39.14
C ASN A 750 23.42 15.04 39.16
N GLU A 751 22.79 13.86 39.08
CA GLU A 751 22.94 12.73 39.99
C GLU A 751 22.83 11.36 39.27
N GLU A 752 23.76 10.46 39.58
CA GLU A 752 23.68 9.03 39.30
C GLU A 752 22.87 8.36 40.41
N GLU A 753 21.76 7.71 40.06
CA GLU A 753 21.10 6.74 40.93
C GLU A 753 21.34 5.30 40.45
N ASP A 754 21.85 4.56 41.43
CA ASP A 754 22.29 3.18 41.51
C ASP A 754 21.19 2.15 41.14
N ILE A 755 21.17 1.75 39.86
CA ILE A 755 20.27 0.69 39.32
C ILE A 755 20.97 -0.70 39.36
N ALA A 756 22.25 -0.77 39.75
CA ALA A 756 23.01 -2.01 39.79
C ALA A 756 22.86 -2.81 41.11
N LYS A 757 21.99 -2.37 42.03
CA LYS A 757 21.88 -2.96 43.38
C LYS A 757 20.48 -3.41 43.81
N LYS A 758 19.54 -3.61 42.88
CA LYS A 758 18.13 -3.87 43.25
C LYS A 758 17.37 -4.99 42.53
N VAL A 759 18.03 -5.89 41.78
CA VAL A 759 17.32 -7.00 41.08
C VAL A 759 17.99 -8.37 41.24
N THR A 760 18.68 -8.61 42.35
CA THR A 760 19.21 -9.95 42.67
C THR A 760 18.99 -10.30 44.13
N GLU A 761 17.73 -10.53 44.50
CA GLU A 761 17.36 -11.18 45.76
C GLU A 761 15.90 -11.67 45.66
N THR A 762 15.66 -12.94 45.28
CA THR A 762 14.76 -13.88 45.99
C THR A 762 14.51 -15.20 45.24
N PHE A 763 14.60 -16.31 46.01
CA PHE A 763 14.25 -17.71 45.72
C PHE A 763 15.20 -18.47 44.75
N THR A 764 15.91 -19.53 45.11
CA THR A 764 15.56 -20.69 45.96
C THR A 764 16.81 -21.36 46.56
N SER A 765 16.76 -21.69 47.85
CA SER A 765 17.72 -22.57 48.52
C SER A 765 17.00 -23.85 48.96
N GLY A 766 17.49 -25.02 48.53
CA GLY A 766 17.00 -26.31 49.00
C GLY A 766 17.82 -27.48 48.48
N LEU A 767 18.42 -28.21 49.42
CA LEU A 767 19.00 -29.56 49.32
C LEU A 767 20.43 -29.70 48.76
N GLY A 768 21.38 -29.55 49.69
CA GLY A 768 22.60 -30.34 49.66
C GLY A 768 22.42 -31.73 50.29
N TRP A 769 23.36 -32.60 49.94
CA TRP A 769 23.70 -33.91 50.52
C TRP A 769 22.88 -35.12 50.05
N VAL A 770 23.41 -35.84 49.04
CA VAL A 770 23.73 -37.29 48.96
C VAL A 770 24.26 -37.46 47.52
N LEU A 771 25.56 -37.61 47.27
CA LEU A 771 26.16 -38.90 46.91
C LEU A 771 27.69 -38.70 46.93
N GLY A 772 28.35 -39.23 47.95
CA GLY A 772 29.78 -39.52 47.90
C GLY A 772 30.01 -40.84 47.17
N VAL A 773 31.00 -40.88 46.29
CA VAL A 773 31.67 -42.11 45.85
C VAL A 773 33.19 -41.85 45.97
N PRO A 774 33.98 -42.80 46.50
CA PRO A 774 35.21 -42.51 47.25
C PRO A 774 36.49 -42.57 46.41
N GLN A 775 37.59 -42.13 47.02
CA GLN A 775 38.94 -42.14 46.48
C GLN A 775 39.44 -43.56 46.13
N ASN A 776 39.47 -43.88 44.83
CA ASN A 776 40.67 -44.21 44.03
C ASN A 776 40.27 -44.60 42.61
#